data_AF-A0AA91TL67-F1
#
_entry.id   AF-A0AA91TL67-F1
#
_cell.length_a   1.000
_cell.length_b   1.000
_cell.length_c   1.000
_cell.angle_alpha   90.00
_cell.angle_beta   90.00
_cell.angle_gamma   90.00
#
_symmetry.space_group_name_H-M   'P 1'
#
loop_
_entity.id
_entity.type
_entity.pdbx_description
1 polymer ?
#
loop_
_entity_poly.entity_id
_entity_poly.type
_entity_poly.pdbx_seq_one_letter_code
_entity_poly.pdbx_strand_id
1 'polypeptide(L)'
;MNDQINKGIGHRLKKGWNSLFKNSLNEALKPFPKDHFFTREEIEFLNCSKGELTLLEKWALQLSNWAKDKAECAPTLPAVKWQNGQLTTWIGDNEVMESNSQQVERLKQLKTAGYQLPALYESMIAEKHGLDLVGTYFKDQSGKNECIIQVERFIKGDETQKPSIAYSQFCSPTSAPILHTLPLQAFQDLIQSHDIVNLQPSELKKWLEIRERVNTAHEEFLGLVEIIHQSYPLITAGILPDKETSSLYLKQTEKDFLPMSWSMSSSDSLIVSGYVDDRRDNLQNICITQQNAHEYVTLIRLVEQQVEKDCLNAHLEKLMNTMGNRIGDSILYIPATSDGIPTTKGHVDGILLSNTGKLSAFRNPGHKEVSLSEDDLQFIKKGLIEEGVNQIVGVKRNQMTVTRQVNQLTKELPLILGGMELFNQHLDKAQEVQVSPQKEAEVKAIKVHSNSDEEVFLMRDYVLSLQDPLCPLSGNKELLPPDSDVKQILNQQEKLEEEYDEYVTTMDLEAQNQMEEKIQEASCRYEEKLASLVNDYLFQNLDSKQEPSNIENDKIYQSPEEAFFEPIKGRWHTEENLQKQAFSQYGALMADRLSLQVTYPKLPWLKSMSSLPGTLGGAAFDSKLSILLAIYTEKEGYEVPVFLSEEDLKEEHLKVDISREAFLLADESRCRRMYNIEQTNFAERYPERWEEIKSRYQTSKGDSSSQLRTLTIKGHYPTLIVFDGKKNMVSYSEKENVIHMAPSSHFDSEDNYLRDLSIGLVRSTRKEACKLHTYEHLVKEDLLAHIGCAMIGQKFHFDVRSLGYSKYWKSLLTQNPAFTKSVLSQAEHSASIIFQYAEKACQAKTSDRSIDLRTTTPIDMDVDGNGVVESQENLAADSKQGENERSQPEETIPLHGGKLKHIR
;
A
#
# COMPACT_ATOMS: atom_id res chain seq x y z
N MET A 1 3.08 -17.34 -39.13
CA MET A 1 1.65 -17.72 -39.28
C MET A 1 0.68 -16.79 -38.50
N ASN A 2 1.06 -15.55 -38.15
CA ASN A 2 0.23 -14.62 -37.36
C ASN A 2 -0.35 -13.42 -38.14
N ASP A 3 -0.11 -13.29 -39.46
CA ASP A 3 -0.53 -12.11 -40.24
C ASP A 3 -1.89 -12.22 -40.95
N GLN A 4 -2.60 -13.35 -40.83
CA GLN A 4 -3.89 -13.54 -41.50
C GLN A 4 -5.12 -13.24 -40.62
N ILE A 5 -4.96 -13.04 -39.31
CA ILE A 5 -6.10 -12.87 -38.38
C ILE A 5 -6.63 -11.42 -38.38
N ASN A 6 -5.80 -10.42 -38.69
CA ASN A 6 -6.19 -8.99 -38.62
C ASN A 6 -6.90 -8.44 -39.87
N LYS A 7 -6.96 -9.18 -40.99
CA LYS A 7 -7.69 -8.73 -42.20
C LYS A 7 -9.20 -9.02 -42.18
N GLY A 8 -9.71 -9.66 -41.13
CA GLY A 8 -11.10 -10.16 -41.08
C GLY A 8 -12.10 -9.33 -40.26
N ILE A 9 -11.66 -8.62 -39.22
CA ILE A 9 -12.58 -8.13 -38.18
C ILE A 9 -13.39 -6.91 -38.64
N GLY A 10 -12.73 -5.88 -39.18
CA GLY A 10 -13.42 -4.67 -39.66
C GLY A 10 -14.37 -4.91 -40.85
N HIS A 11 -14.05 -5.90 -41.70
CA HIS A 11 -14.88 -6.24 -42.87
C HIS A 11 -16.04 -7.20 -42.52
N ARG A 12 -15.88 -8.02 -41.45
CA ARG A 12 -16.96 -8.86 -40.88
C ARG A 12 -17.95 -8.02 -40.06
N LEU A 13 -17.47 -7.01 -39.32
CA LEU A 13 -18.31 -6.03 -38.60
C LEU A 13 -19.23 -5.24 -39.54
N LYS A 14 -18.73 -4.80 -40.71
CA LYS A 14 -19.50 -4.01 -41.70
C LYS A 14 -20.65 -4.77 -42.39
N LYS A 15 -20.54 -6.09 -42.60
CA LYS A 15 -21.54 -6.85 -43.38
C LYS A 15 -22.66 -7.48 -42.54
N GLY A 16 -22.43 -7.80 -41.27
CA GLY A 16 -23.43 -8.44 -40.41
C GLY A 16 -24.46 -7.51 -39.78
N TRP A 17 -24.19 -6.20 -39.72
CA TRP A 17 -24.99 -5.24 -38.94
C TRP A 17 -26.12 -4.53 -39.70
N ASN A 18 -26.00 -4.35 -41.01
CA ASN A 18 -27.05 -3.72 -41.84
C ASN A 18 -28.40 -4.49 -41.83
N SER A 19 -28.40 -5.76 -41.41
CA SER A 19 -29.60 -6.59 -41.26
C SER A 19 -30.12 -6.70 -39.82
N LEU A 20 -29.33 -6.33 -38.80
CA LEU A 20 -29.66 -6.57 -37.39
C LEU A 20 -30.54 -5.48 -36.75
N PHE A 21 -30.49 -4.25 -37.28
CA PHE A 21 -31.09 -3.07 -36.63
C PHE A 21 -31.86 -2.15 -37.58
N LYS A 22 -32.14 -2.59 -38.82
CA LYS A 22 -33.23 -1.97 -39.59
C LYS A 22 -34.54 -2.37 -38.90
N ASN A 23 -35.30 -1.39 -38.44
CA ASN A 23 -36.72 -1.55 -38.16
C ASN A 23 -37.42 -1.91 -39.48
N SER A 24 -37.43 -3.18 -39.85
CA SER A 24 -38.31 -3.68 -40.90
C SER A 24 -39.73 -3.61 -40.36
N LEU A 25 -40.47 -2.65 -40.88
CA LEU A 25 -41.90 -2.46 -40.67
C LEU A 25 -42.67 -3.78 -40.86
N ASN A 26 -43.50 -4.10 -39.85
CA ASN A 26 -44.72 -4.92 -39.96
C ASN A 26 -44.60 -6.39 -40.40
N GLU A 27 -43.77 -7.20 -39.73
CA GLU A 27 -43.97 -8.66 -39.66
C GLU A 27 -43.91 -9.13 -38.19
N ALA A 28 -44.82 -10.02 -37.79
CA ALA A 28 -44.84 -10.56 -36.43
C ALA A 28 -43.56 -11.36 -36.14
N LEU A 29 -42.76 -10.91 -35.15
CA LEU A 29 -41.51 -11.56 -34.76
C LEU A 29 -41.76 -13.00 -34.30
N LYS A 30 -40.85 -13.91 -34.65
CA LYS A 30 -40.90 -15.31 -34.22
C LYS A 30 -40.54 -15.41 -32.72
N PRO A 31 -41.21 -16.27 -31.93
CA PRO A 31 -40.86 -16.46 -30.52
C PRO A 31 -39.48 -17.12 -30.39
N PHE A 32 -38.75 -16.81 -29.32
CA PHE A 32 -37.45 -17.43 -29.02
C PHE A 32 -37.55 -18.97 -28.99
N PRO A 33 -36.59 -19.71 -29.58
CA PRO A 33 -36.64 -21.18 -29.57
C PRO A 33 -36.65 -21.74 -28.15
N LYS A 34 -37.59 -22.64 -27.86
CA LYS A 34 -37.68 -23.33 -26.57
C LYS A 34 -36.52 -24.31 -26.40
N ASP A 35 -36.16 -24.59 -25.15
CA ASP A 35 -35.19 -25.63 -24.81
C ASP A 35 -35.59 -26.97 -25.46
N HIS A 36 -34.63 -27.63 -26.09
CA HIS A 36 -34.86 -28.88 -26.82
C HIS A 36 -33.65 -29.80 -26.74
N PHE A 37 -33.90 -31.09 -26.57
CA PHE A 37 -32.88 -32.11 -26.57
C PHE A 37 -33.03 -32.97 -27.83
N PHE A 38 -32.16 -32.72 -28.82
CA PHE A 38 -32.11 -33.49 -30.06
C PHE A 38 -31.47 -34.84 -29.78
N THR A 39 -32.28 -35.89 -29.74
CA THR A 39 -31.77 -37.26 -29.54
C THR A 39 -30.97 -37.72 -30.76
N ARG A 40 -30.22 -38.81 -30.61
CA ARG A 40 -29.41 -39.36 -31.71
C ARG A 40 -30.29 -39.75 -32.89
N GLU A 41 -31.43 -40.38 -32.61
CA GLU A 41 -32.42 -40.81 -33.61
C GLU A 41 -33.04 -39.61 -34.33
N GLU A 42 -33.29 -38.51 -33.61
CA GLU A 42 -33.82 -37.27 -34.18
C GLU A 42 -32.79 -36.61 -35.12
N ILE A 43 -31.52 -36.55 -34.73
CA ILE A 43 -30.45 -35.98 -35.57
C ILE A 43 -30.22 -36.82 -36.82
N GLU A 44 -30.24 -38.15 -36.70
CA GLU A 44 -30.14 -39.05 -37.86
C GLU A 44 -31.34 -38.88 -38.81
N PHE A 45 -32.54 -38.69 -38.25
CA PHE A 45 -33.72 -38.35 -39.04
C PHE A 45 -33.58 -37.00 -39.76
N LEU A 46 -33.11 -35.96 -39.07
CA LEU A 46 -32.87 -34.63 -39.65
C LEU A 46 -31.84 -34.70 -40.79
N ASN A 47 -30.80 -35.53 -40.64
CA ASN A 47 -29.77 -35.75 -41.66
C ASN A 47 -30.32 -36.42 -42.95
N CYS A 48 -31.35 -37.25 -42.83
CA CYS A 48 -31.99 -37.92 -43.96
C CYS A 48 -33.23 -37.19 -44.50
N SER A 49 -33.71 -36.15 -43.81
CA SER A 49 -34.91 -35.41 -44.19
C SER A 49 -34.67 -34.52 -45.42
N LYS A 50 -35.64 -34.48 -46.35
CA LYS A 50 -35.61 -33.60 -47.54
C LYS A 50 -36.41 -32.29 -47.35
N GLY A 51 -36.88 -32.02 -46.13
CA GLY A 51 -37.68 -30.83 -45.79
C GLY A 51 -36.81 -29.60 -45.49
N GLU A 52 -37.43 -28.42 -45.43
CA GLU A 52 -36.75 -27.21 -44.96
C GLU A 52 -36.53 -27.27 -43.44
N LEU A 53 -35.27 -27.46 -43.04
CA LEU A 53 -34.86 -27.44 -41.63
C LEU A 53 -34.92 -26.03 -41.05
N THR A 54 -35.40 -25.93 -39.80
CA THR A 54 -35.34 -24.72 -38.98
C THR A 54 -33.88 -24.33 -38.69
N LEU A 55 -33.67 -23.09 -38.24
CA LEU A 55 -32.33 -22.58 -37.92
C LEU A 55 -31.68 -23.41 -36.78
N LEU A 56 -32.48 -23.81 -35.79
CA LEU A 56 -32.03 -24.60 -34.65
C LEU A 56 -31.65 -26.03 -35.07
N GLU A 57 -32.47 -26.68 -35.90
CA GLU A 57 -32.18 -28.02 -36.45
C GLU A 57 -30.93 -28.02 -37.32
N LYS A 58 -30.70 -26.97 -38.12
CA LYS A 58 -29.47 -26.79 -38.90
C LYS A 58 -28.24 -26.70 -38.00
N TRP A 59 -28.31 -25.93 -36.91
CA TRP A 59 -27.20 -25.82 -35.97
C TRP A 59 -26.94 -27.12 -35.20
N ALA A 60 -28.01 -27.81 -34.79
CA ALA A 60 -27.88 -29.11 -34.13
C ALA A 60 -27.19 -30.13 -35.05
N LEU A 61 -27.60 -30.19 -36.33
CA LEU A 61 -26.98 -31.07 -37.32
C LEU A 61 -25.53 -30.69 -37.61
N GLN A 62 -25.20 -29.40 -37.73
CA GLN A 62 -23.83 -28.92 -37.94
C GLN A 62 -22.91 -29.27 -36.75
N LEU A 63 -23.38 -29.06 -35.53
CA LEU A 63 -22.61 -29.33 -34.32
C LEU A 63 -22.40 -30.84 -34.11
N SER A 64 -23.42 -31.65 -34.42
CA SER A 64 -23.33 -33.11 -34.35
C SER A 64 -22.35 -33.69 -35.39
N ASN A 65 -22.39 -33.20 -36.63
CA ASN A 65 -21.42 -33.59 -37.66
C ASN A 65 -19.98 -33.20 -37.27
N TRP A 66 -19.77 -31.97 -36.78
CA TRP A 66 -18.46 -31.55 -36.30
C TRP A 66 -17.93 -32.41 -35.14
N ALA A 67 -18.80 -32.77 -34.19
CA ALA A 67 -18.45 -33.61 -33.05
C ALA A 67 -18.10 -35.05 -33.49
N LYS A 68 -18.81 -35.59 -34.49
CA LYS A 68 -18.51 -36.88 -35.10
C LYS A 68 -17.13 -36.88 -35.78
N ASP A 69 -16.82 -35.84 -36.56
CA ASP A 69 -15.54 -35.70 -37.26
C ASP A 69 -14.35 -35.61 -36.28
N LYS A 70 -14.57 -35.01 -35.11
CA LYS A 70 -13.57 -34.87 -34.03
C LYS A 70 -13.32 -36.13 -33.21
N ALA A 71 -14.25 -37.10 -33.20
CA ALA A 71 -14.17 -38.29 -32.36
C ALA A 71 -13.40 -39.47 -33.00
N GLU A 72 -12.80 -39.28 -34.18
CA GLU A 72 -11.99 -40.20 -35.03
C GLU A 72 -12.53 -41.62 -35.32
N CYS A 73 -13.57 -42.11 -34.64
CA CYS A 73 -14.18 -43.44 -34.85
C CYS A 73 -15.63 -43.54 -34.28
N ALA A 74 -16.43 -42.47 -34.28
CA ALA A 74 -17.82 -42.54 -33.82
C ALA A 74 -18.76 -43.11 -34.91
N PRO A 75 -19.43 -44.26 -34.69
CA PRO A 75 -20.30 -44.88 -35.70
C PRO A 75 -21.62 -44.12 -35.92
N THR A 76 -22.04 -43.28 -34.98
CA THR A 76 -23.33 -42.57 -34.98
C THR A 76 -23.17 -41.07 -34.74
N LEU A 77 -24.18 -40.27 -35.09
CA LEU A 77 -24.20 -38.84 -34.85
C LEU A 77 -24.52 -38.56 -33.37
N PRO A 78 -23.67 -37.83 -32.63
CA PRO A 78 -23.90 -37.54 -31.21
C PRO A 78 -25.13 -36.63 -31.01
N ALA A 79 -25.82 -36.81 -29.88
CA ALA A 79 -26.97 -35.99 -29.48
C ALA A 79 -26.55 -34.52 -29.29
N VAL A 80 -27.51 -33.59 -29.40
CA VAL A 80 -27.27 -32.16 -29.19
C VAL A 80 -28.36 -31.57 -28.34
N LYS A 81 -27.99 -30.76 -27.36
CA LYS A 81 -28.92 -30.12 -26.43
C LYS A 81 -28.90 -28.62 -26.65
N TRP A 82 -30.05 -28.00 -26.90
CA TRP A 82 -30.25 -26.56 -26.84
C TRP A 82 -30.87 -26.20 -25.49
N GLN A 83 -30.14 -25.46 -24.68
CA GLN A 83 -30.63 -24.99 -23.39
C GLN A 83 -30.11 -23.58 -23.10
N ASN A 84 -30.98 -22.69 -22.61
CA ASN A 84 -30.62 -21.32 -22.22
C ASN A 84 -29.87 -20.53 -23.32
N GLY A 85 -30.19 -20.78 -24.60
CA GLY A 85 -29.56 -20.08 -25.72
C GLY A 85 -28.18 -20.60 -26.13
N GLN A 86 -27.77 -21.77 -25.62
CA GLN A 86 -26.47 -22.40 -25.87
C GLN A 86 -26.68 -23.84 -26.36
N LEU A 87 -25.87 -24.34 -27.30
CA LEU A 87 -25.85 -25.77 -27.61
C LEU A 87 -24.76 -26.49 -26.83
N THR A 88 -25.03 -27.75 -26.47
CA THR A 88 -24.04 -28.68 -25.93
C THR A 88 -24.10 -29.98 -26.72
N THR A 89 -22.95 -30.62 -26.92
CA THR A 89 -22.79 -31.89 -27.65
C THR A 89 -21.82 -32.81 -26.91
N TRP A 90 -21.65 -34.05 -27.35
CA TRP A 90 -20.73 -35.02 -26.75
C TRP A 90 -19.68 -35.48 -27.75
N ILE A 91 -18.41 -35.46 -27.35
CA ILE A 91 -17.29 -36.07 -28.10
C ILE A 91 -16.77 -37.25 -27.26
N GLY A 92 -17.06 -38.48 -27.69
CA GLY A 92 -16.89 -39.65 -26.82
C GLY A 92 -17.82 -39.55 -25.60
N ASP A 93 -17.25 -39.67 -24.41
CA ASP A 93 -17.97 -39.51 -23.13
C ASP A 93 -17.90 -38.08 -22.56
N ASN A 94 -17.20 -37.16 -23.24
CA ASN A 94 -16.99 -35.80 -22.75
C ASN A 94 -18.04 -34.83 -23.31
N GLU A 95 -18.75 -34.13 -22.42
CA GLU A 95 -19.66 -33.05 -22.78
C GLU A 95 -18.87 -31.79 -23.21
N VAL A 96 -19.19 -31.29 -24.40
CA VAL A 96 -18.57 -30.12 -25.01
C VAL A 96 -19.64 -29.04 -25.16
N MET A 97 -19.50 -27.99 -24.35
CA MET A 97 -20.34 -26.79 -24.41
C MET A 97 -19.73 -25.76 -25.35
N GLU A 98 -20.60 -24.96 -25.97
CA GLU A 98 -20.18 -23.86 -26.83
C GLU A 98 -19.54 -22.72 -26.05
N SER A 99 -18.53 -22.08 -26.61
CA SER A 99 -17.95 -20.88 -26.00
C SER A 99 -18.94 -19.70 -25.99
N ASN A 100 -18.78 -18.79 -25.03
CA ASN A 100 -19.60 -17.56 -24.93
C ASN A 100 -19.60 -16.75 -26.24
N SER A 101 -18.49 -16.74 -26.99
CA SER A 101 -18.40 -16.08 -28.30
C SER A 101 -19.27 -16.75 -29.36
N GLN A 102 -19.31 -18.09 -29.40
CA GLN A 102 -20.17 -18.85 -30.32
C GLN A 102 -21.65 -18.68 -29.96
N GLN A 103 -21.97 -18.64 -28.66
CA GLN A 103 -23.32 -18.37 -28.16
C GLN A 103 -23.81 -16.99 -28.63
N VAL A 104 -23.01 -15.94 -28.42
CA VAL A 104 -23.34 -14.58 -28.85
C VAL A 104 -23.53 -14.49 -30.36
N GLU A 105 -22.70 -15.18 -31.15
CA GLU A 105 -22.84 -15.18 -32.61
C GLU A 105 -24.15 -15.84 -33.09
N ARG A 106 -24.58 -16.93 -32.43
CA ARG A 106 -25.89 -17.54 -32.71
C ARG A 106 -27.05 -16.66 -32.28
N LEU A 107 -26.95 -16.00 -31.13
CA LEU A 107 -27.96 -15.03 -30.69
C LEU A 107 -28.10 -13.87 -31.70
N LYS A 108 -26.99 -13.40 -32.29
CA LYS A 108 -27.03 -12.45 -33.42
C LYS A 108 -27.74 -13.03 -34.65
N GLN A 109 -27.45 -14.28 -35.02
CA GLN A 109 -28.12 -14.95 -36.14
C GLN A 109 -29.63 -15.09 -35.92
N LEU A 110 -30.08 -15.42 -34.69
CA LEU A 110 -31.50 -15.40 -34.32
C LEU A 110 -32.12 -14.01 -34.50
N LYS A 111 -31.43 -12.96 -34.04
CA LYS A 111 -31.90 -11.58 -34.21
C LYS A 111 -32.05 -11.21 -35.70
N THR A 112 -31.08 -11.56 -36.55
CA THR A 112 -31.17 -11.32 -38.01
C THR A 112 -32.29 -12.12 -38.68
N ALA A 113 -32.63 -13.29 -38.14
CA ALA A 113 -33.66 -14.16 -38.69
C ALA A 113 -35.09 -13.79 -38.20
N GLY A 114 -35.24 -12.68 -37.48
CA GLY A 114 -36.53 -12.15 -37.04
C GLY A 114 -37.09 -12.77 -35.76
N TYR A 115 -36.24 -13.34 -34.89
CA TYR A 115 -36.65 -13.86 -33.59
C TYR A 115 -36.63 -12.77 -32.51
N GLN A 116 -37.62 -12.78 -31.61
CA GLN A 116 -37.64 -11.93 -30.43
C GLN A 116 -36.69 -12.48 -29.36
N LEU A 117 -35.66 -11.72 -28.99
CA LEU A 117 -34.67 -12.11 -27.97
C LEU A 117 -35.07 -11.59 -26.58
N PRO A 118 -34.94 -12.42 -25.53
CA PRO A 118 -34.93 -11.95 -24.14
C PRO A 118 -33.88 -10.85 -23.87
N ALA A 119 -34.21 -9.90 -22.99
CA ALA A 119 -33.36 -8.76 -22.64
C ALA A 119 -31.96 -9.15 -22.15
N LEU A 120 -31.85 -10.28 -21.42
CA LEU A 120 -30.58 -10.85 -20.98
C LEU A 120 -29.62 -11.11 -22.15
N TYR A 121 -30.12 -11.70 -23.24
CA TYR A 121 -29.31 -12.03 -24.41
C TYR A 121 -28.97 -10.81 -25.25
N GLU A 122 -29.85 -9.80 -25.28
CA GLU A 122 -29.53 -8.52 -25.89
C GLU A 122 -28.39 -7.81 -25.15
N SER A 123 -28.38 -7.88 -23.81
CA SER A 123 -27.27 -7.38 -23.00
C SER A 123 -25.98 -8.14 -23.27
N MET A 124 -26.01 -9.47 -23.42
CA MET A 124 -24.82 -10.26 -23.76
C MET A 124 -24.23 -9.88 -25.13
N ILE A 125 -25.08 -9.62 -26.12
CA ILE A 125 -24.65 -9.14 -27.44
C ILE A 125 -23.99 -7.75 -27.30
N ALA A 126 -24.63 -6.82 -26.59
CA ALA A 126 -24.11 -5.47 -26.38
C ALA A 126 -22.77 -5.46 -25.62
N GLU A 127 -22.65 -6.30 -24.60
CA GLU A 127 -21.42 -6.47 -23.81
C GLU A 127 -20.27 -7.00 -24.65
N LYS A 128 -20.49 -8.07 -25.43
CA LYS A 128 -19.45 -8.59 -26.34
C LYS A 128 -19.01 -7.53 -27.34
N HIS A 129 -19.96 -6.76 -27.88
CA HIS A 129 -19.66 -5.68 -28.82
C HIS A 129 -18.85 -4.55 -28.21
N GLY A 130 -19.18 -4.12 -26.99
CA GLY A 130 -18.41 -3.12 -26.27
C GLY A 130 -16.98 -3.58 -26.01
N LEU A 131 -16.82 -4.84 -25.59
CA LEU A 131 -15.50 -5.45 -25.36
C LEU A 131 -14.67 -5.58 -26.63
N ASP A 132 -15.29 -5.93 -27.76
CA ASP A 132 -14.59 -6.03 -29.06
C ASP A 132 -14.06 -4.69 -29.58
N LEU A 133 -14.61 -3.57 -29.10
CA LEU A 133 -14.12 -2.23 -29.43
C LEU A 133 -12.92 -1.83 -28.58
N VAL A 134 -12.70 -2.43 -27.42
CA VAL A 134 -11.58 -2.04 -26.54
C VAL A 134 -10.24 -2.31 -27.20
N GLY A 135 -9.35 -1.32 -27.17
CA GLY A 135 -8.04 -1.36 -27.81
C GLY A 135 -8.05 -1.07 -29.32
N THR A 136 -9.22 -0.72 -29.89
CA THR A 136 -9.31 -0.30 -31.30
C THR A 136 -9.04 1.20 -31.46
N TYR A 137 -8.53 1.57 -32.64
CA TYR A 137 -8.14 2.93 -32.99
C TYR A 137 -8.94 3.43 -34.20
N PHE A 138 -9.48 4.63 -34.08
CA PHE A 138 -10.24 5.31 -35.12
C PHE A 138 -9.61 6.66 -35.47
N LYS A 139 -9.83 7.11 -36.70
CA LYS A 139 -9.52 8.45 -37.18
C LYS A 139 -10.84 9.19 -37.41
N ASP A 140 -10.91 10.42 -36.90
CA ASP A 140 -12.04 11.32 -37.12
C ASP A 140 -12.04 11.86 -38.57
N GLN A 141 -13.18 11.72 -39.26
CA GLN A 141 -13.44 12.23 -40.61
C GLN A 141 -14.45 13.38 -40.64
N SER A 142 -15.05 13.72 -39.49
CA SER A 142 -16.13 14.73 -39.37
C SER A 142 -15.67 16.18 -39.58
N GLY A 143 -14.36 16.40 -39.76
CA GLY A 143 -13.81 17.64 -40.31
C GLY A 143 -13.71 18.76 -39.27
N LYS A 144 -12.60 18.77 -38.52
CA LYS A 144 -11.99 20.00 -37.99
C LYS A 144 -10.56 19.84 -37.47
N ASN A 145 -10.11 18.63 -37.14
CA ASN A 145 -8.71 18.25 -36.94
C ASN A 145 -8.58 16.73 -37.11
N GLU A 146 -7.48 16.22 -37.69
CA GLU A 146 -7.24 14.77 -37.79
C GLU A 146 -6.90 14.18 -36.42
N CYS A 147 -7.92 13.94 -35.59
CA CYS A 147 -7.74 13.33 -34.28
C CYS A 147 -7.78 11.80 -34.36
N ILE A 148 -6.95 11.15 -33.54
CA ILE A 148 -6.99 9.70 -33.35
C ILE A 148 -7.73 9.40 -32.06
N ILE A 149 -8.66 8.45 -32.13
CA ILE A 149 -9.47 7.99 -31.02
C ILE A 149 -9.03 6.58 -30.65
N GLN A 150 -8.66 6.37 -29.40
CA GLN A 150 -8.36 5.06 -28.82
C GLN A 150 -9.48 4.67 -27.87
N VAL A 151 -10.09 3.51 -28.08
CA VAL A 151 -11.10 2.99 -27.16
C VAL A 151 -10.42 2.35 -25.96
N GLU A 152 -10.59 2.93 -24.78
CA GLU A 152 -9.89 2.53 -23.56
C GLU A 152 -10.62 1.41 -22.84
N ARG A 153 -11.93 1.54 -22.67
CA ARG A 153 -12.73 0.57 -21.93
C ARG A 153 -14.21 0.59 -22.29
N PHE A 154 -14.85 -0.55 -22.06
CA PHE A 154 -16.29 -0.69 -22.05
C PHE A 154 -16.83 -0.60 -20.62
N ILE A 155 -17.88 0.19 -20.43
CA ILE A 155 -18.59 0.35 -19.16
C ILE A 155 -19.92 -0.39 -19.30
N LYS A 156 -20.06 -1.49 -18.56
CA LYS A 156 -21.30 -2.27 -18.52
C LYS A 156 -22.41 -1.43 -17.90
N GLY A 157 -23.56 -1.40 -18.56
CA GLY A 157 -24.75 -0.73 -18.04
C GLY A 157 -25.38 -1.51 -16.88
N ASP A 158 -26.01 -0.80 -15.96
CA ASP A 158 -26.87 -1.36 -14.91
C ASP A 158 -28.35 -1.00 -15.17
N GLU A 159 -29.24 -1.24 -14.21
CA GLU A 159 -30.67 -0.94 -14.37
C GLU A 159 -30.97 0.57 -14.57
N THR A 160 -30.00 1.44 -14.28
CA THR A 160 -30.13 2.91 -14.33
C THR A 160 -29.26 3.57 -15.41
N GLN A 161 -28.13 2.96 -15.76
CA GLN A 161 -27.15 3.46 -16.73
C GLN A 161 -27.06 2.57 -17.96
N LYS A 162 -27.19 3.18 -19.14
CA LYS A 162 -26.97 2.47 -20.41
C LYS A 162 -25.50 2.11 -20.60
N PRO A 163 -25.19 0.96 -21.26
CA PRO A 163 -23.81 0.58 -21.56
C PRO A 163 -23.11 1.67 -22.36
N SER A 164 -21.86 1.97 -22.02
CA SER A 164 -21.11 3.12 -22.52
C SER A 164 -19.67 2.75 -22.89
N ILE A 165 -19.05 3.55 -23.75
CA ILE A 165 -17.66 3.44 -24.19
C ILE A 165 -16.89 4.66 -23.68
N ALA A 166 -15.77 4.42 -23.02
CA ALA A 166 -14.79 5.46 -22.71
C ALA A 166 -13.63 5.39 -23.70
N TYR A 167 -13.26 6.54 -24.26
CA TYR A 167 -12.20 6.64 -25.26
C TYR A 167 -11.34 7.89 -25.05
N SER A 168 -10.09 7.80 -25.47
CA SER A 168 -9.13 8.89 -25.49
C SER A 168 -9.04 9.47 -26.90
N GLN A 169 -9.15 10.79 -27.02
CA GLN A 169 -8.96 11.52 -28.27
C GLN A 169 -7.62 12.26 -28.25
N PHE A 170 -6.85 12.11 -29.32
CA PHE A 170 -5.53 12.69 -29.49
C PHE A 170 -5.50 13.61 -30.70
N CYS A 171 -5.11 14.87 -30.50
CA CYS A 171 -4.90 15.81 -31.60
C CYS A 171 -3.57 15.58 -32.34
N SER A 172 -2.60 14.95 -31.67
CA SER A 172 -1.25 14.62 -32.15
C SER A 172 -0.72 13.43 -31.34
N PRO A 173 0.24 12.62 -31.86
CA PRO A 173 0.83 11.56 -31.06
C PRO A 173 1.56 12.10 -29.82
N THR A 174 2.02 13.34 -29.85
CA THR A 174 2.71 14.00 -28.72
C THR A 174 1.76 14.69 -27.73
N SER A 175 0.47 14.82 -28.08
CA SER A 175 -0.51 15.51 -27.23
C SER A 175 -1.03 14.64 -26.09
N ALA A 176 -1.46 15.30 -25.00
CA ALA A 176 -2.20 14.65 -23.94
C ALA A 176 -3.58 14.16 -24.43
N PRO A 177 -4.08 13.01 -23.95
CA PRO A 177 -5.40 12.51 -24.30
C PRO A 177 -6.51 13.41 -23.75
N ILE A 178 -7.54 13.65 -24.56
CA ILE A 178 -8.82 14.17 -24.09
C ILE A 178 -9.75 12.99 -23.85
N LEU A 179 -10.21 12.82 -22.61
CA LEU A 179 -11.05 11.69 -22.21
C LEU A 179 -12.52 11.97 -22.48
N HIS A 180 -13.19 11.02 -23.13
CA HIS A 180 -14.61 11.10 -23.45
C HIS A 180 -15.34 9.83 -22.99
N THR A 181 -16.65 9.95 -22.76
CA THR A 181 -17.54 8.82 -22.49
C THR A 181 -18.84 9.02 -23.25
N LEU A 182 -19.23 8.02 -24.04
CA LEU A 182 -20.46 8.04 -24.83
C LEU A 182 -21.25 6.73 -24.65
N PRO A 183 -22.59 6.74 -24.69
CA PRO A 183 -23.37 5.52 -24.77
C PRO A 183 -22.92 4.64 -25.94
N LEU A 184 -22.91 3.32 -25.75
CA LEU A 184 -22.45 2.36 -26.75
C LEU A 184 -23.17 2.55 -28.09
N GLN A 185 -24.48 2.82 -28.05
CA GLN A 185 -25.28 3.09 -29.25
C GLN A 185 -24.80 4.36 -29.97
N ALA A 186 -24.58 5.45 -29.25
CA ALA A 186 -24.13 6.72 -29.84
C ALA A 186 -22.72 6.58 -30.45
N PHE A 187 -21.82 5.85 -29.79
CA PHE A 187 -20.49 5.56 -30.35
C PHE A 187 -20.58 4.70 -31.61
N GLN A 188 -21.50 3.74 -31.66
CA GLN A 188 -21.77 2.94 -32.85
C GLN A 188 -22.36 3.78 -34.00
N ASP A 189 -23.24 4.73 -33.68
CA ASP A 189 -23.82 5.62 -34.67
C ASP A 189 -22.73 6.45 -35.38
N LEU A 190 -21.68 6.89 -34.66
CA LEU A 190 -20.50 7.55 -35.23
C LEU A 190 -19.70 6.66 -36.20
N ILE A 191 -19.59 5.36 -35.91
CA ILE A 191 -18.94 4.39 -36.82
C ILE A 191 -19.80 4.19 -38.07
N GLN A 192 -21.13 4.17 -37.92
CA GLN A 192 -22.08 3.93 -39.00
C GLN A 192 -22.22 5.14 -39.94
N SER A 193 -22.26 6.35 -39.38
CA SER A 193 -22.28 7.61 -40.12
C SER A 193 -20.98 7.88 -40.88
N HIS A 194 -19.93 7.09 -40.64
CA HIS A 194 -18.57 7.28 -41.13
C HIS A 194 -17.90 8.56 -40.57
N ASP A 195 -18.40 9.09 -39.46
CA ASP A 195 -17.75 10.19 -38.74
C ASP A 195 -16.40 9.73 -38.16
N ILE A 196 -16.30 8.46 -37.76
CA ILE A 196 -15.05 7.82 -37.32
C ILE A 196 -14.77 6.55 -38.12
N VAL A 197 -13.51 6.35 -38.53
CA VAL A 197 -13.10 5.20 -39.36
C VAL A 197 -11.89 4.52 -38.76
N ASN A 198 -11.87 3.18 -38.76
CA ASN A 198 -10.73 2.40 -38.27
C ASN A 198 -9.41 2.85 -38.91
N LEU A 199 -8.40 3.05 -38.07
CA LEU A 199 -7.07 3.46 -38.50
C LEU A 199 -6.40 2.35 -39.31
N GLN A 200 -5.73 2.71 -40.41
CA GLN A 200 -5.08 1.70 -41.25
C GLN A 200 -3.88 1.07 -40.51
N PRO A 201 -3.55 -0.22 -40.74
CA PRO A 201 -2.46 -0.88 -40.01
C PRO A 201 -1.09 -0.20 -40.14
N SER A 202 -0.80 0.38 -41.32
CA SER A 202 0.45 1.13 -41.56
C SER A 202 0.51 2.46 -40.81
N GLU A 203 -0.64 3.14 -40.66
CA GLU A 203 -0.78 4.39 -39.90
C GLU A 203 -0.72 4.11 -38.40
N LEU A 204 -1.41 3.06 -37.95
CA LEU A 204 -1.41 2.60 -36.55
C LEU A 204 0.00 2.25 -36.08
N LYS A 205 0.78 1.52 -36.89
CA LYS A 205 2.16 1.17 -36.52
C LYS A 205 3.01 2.42 -36.28
N LYS A 206 2.97 3.39 -37.20
CA LYS A 206 3.70 4.66 -37.06
C LYS A 206 3.23 5.46 -35.84
N TRP A 207 1.93 5.48 -35.58
CA TRP A 207 1.36 6.16 -34.43
C TRP A 207 1.86 5.58 -33.10
N LEU A 208 1.80 4.26 -32.96
CA LEU A 208 2.24 3.55 -31.77
C LEU A 208 3.75 3.75 -31.53
N GLU A 209 4.58 3.67 -32.58
CA GLU A 209 6.02 3.91 -32.47
C GLU A 209 6.35 5.32 -31.95
N ILE A 210 5.57 6.35 -32.32
CA ILE A 210 5.79 7.71 -31.81
C ILE A 210 5.29 7.84 -30.37
N ARG A 211 4.11 7.29 -30.04
CA ARG A 211 3.56 7.31 -28.67
C ARG A 211 4.47 6.60 -27.67
N GLU A 212 5.03 5.46 -28.07
CA GLU A 212 5.99 4.71 -27.26
C GLU A 212 7.20 5.57 -26.91
N ARG A 213 7.82 6.24 -27.90
CA ARG A 213 8.95 7.15 -27.65
C ARG A 213 8.59 8.31 -26.72
N VAL A 214 7.39 8.87 -26.86
CA VAL A 214 6.92 9.97 -25.99
C VAL A 214 6.74 9.47 -24.56
N ASN A 215 6.14 8.29 -24.38
CA ASN A 215 5.96 7.67 -23.07
C ASN A 215 7.31 7.31 -22.43
N THR A 216 8.25 6.74 -23.18
CA THR A 216 9.60 6.44 -22.67
C THR A 216 10.32 7.72 -22.22
N ALA A 217 10.27 8.79 -23.02
CA ALA A 217 10.90 10.06 -22.63
C ALA A 217 10.25 10.70 -21.39
N HIS A 218 8.94 10.50 -21.22
CA HIS A 218 8.21 10.93 -20.04
C HIS A 218 8.62 10.15 -18.79
N GLU A 219 8.79 8.83 -18.91
CA GLU A 219 9.30 7.98 -17.84
C GLU A 219 10.75 8.35 -17.48
N GLU A 220 11.62 8.58 -18.47
CA GLU A 220 13.00 9.06 -18.24
C GLU A 220 13.01 10.41 -17.48
N PHE A 221 12.13 11.34 -17.84
CA PHE A 221 12.02 12.62 -17.13
C PHE A 221 11.55 12.46 -15.68
N LEU A 222 10.52 11.63 -15.43
CA LEU A 222 10.05 11.35 -14.08
C LEU A 222 11.11 10.64 -13.24
N GLY A 223 11.86 9.71 -13.83
CA GLY A 223 12.99 9.06 -13.21
C GLY A 223 14.07 10.05 -12.77
N LEU A 224 14.43 11.01 -13.64
CA LEU A 224 15.37 12.08 -13.28
C LEU A 224 14.87 12.93 -12.08
N VAL A 225 13.59 13.32 -12.09
CA VAL A 225 13.00 14.08 -10.98
C VAL A 225 13.06 13.28 -9.67
N GLU A 226 12.82 11.98 -9.74
CA GLU A 226 12.93 11.08 -8.59
C GLU A 226 14.38 10.96 -8.08
N ILE A 227 15.36 10.78 -8.96
CA ILE A 227 16.80 10.75 -8.62
C ILE A 227 17.20 12.05 -7.91
N ILE A 228 16.75 13.21 -8.42
CA ILE A 228 17.03 14.51 -7.80
C ILE A 228 16.40 14.59 -6.40
N HIS A 229 15.12 14.21 -6.24
CA HIS A 229 14.44 14.26 -4.94
C HIS A 229 15.02 13.29 -3.91
N GLN A 230 15.61 12.18 -4.35
CA GLN A 230 16.26 11.19 -3.49
C GLN A 230 17.76 11.47 -3.27
N SER A 231 18.34 12.46 -3.95
CA SER A 231 19.76 12.79 -3.82
C SER A 231 20.15 13.24 -2.40
N TYR A 232 21.33 12.80 -1.94
CA TYR A 232 21.90 13.21 -0.68
C TYR A 232 23.34 13.74 -0.87
N PRO A 233 23.63 15.00 -0.52
CA PRO A 233 22.69 16.07 -0.15
C PRO A 233 21.75 16.41 -1.31
N LEU A 234 20.63 17.08 -1.03
CA LEU A 234 19.66 17.45 -2.06
C LEU A 234 20.29 18.40 -3.10
N ILE A 235 20.40 17.96 -4.35
CA ILE A 235 20.99 18.73 -5.46
C ILE A 235 19.87 19.28 -6.33
N THR A 236 19.52 20.55 -6.18
CA THR A 236 18.47 21.20 -7.00
C THR A 236 19.02 22.02 -8.16
N ALA A 237 20.33 22.17 -8.28
CA ALA A 237 21.00 22.87 -9.37
C ALA A 237 22.47 22.45 -9.48
N GLY A 238 23.04 22.56 -10.68
CA GLY A 238 24.42 22.19 -10.95
C GLY A 238 25.00 22.81 -12.21
N ILE A 239 26.32 22.71 -12.36
CA ILE A 239 27.07 23.19 -13.53
C ILE A 239 27.36 21.98 -14.43
N LEU A 240 27.20 22.15 -15.74
CA LEU A 240 27.53 21.15 -16.73
C LEU A 240 28.98 21.37 -17.23
N PRO A 241 29.85 20.35 -17.26
CA PRO A 241 31.28 20.52 -17.50
C PRO A 241 31.62 20.91 -18.96
N ASP A 242 32.42 21.97 -19.11
CA ASP A 242 32.89 22.54 -20.40
C ASP A 242 33.61 21.54 -21.34
N LYS A 243 34.15 20.43 -20.81
CA LYS A 243 34.97 19.46 -21.58
C LYS A 243 34.18 18.32 -22.20
N GLU A 244 32.90 18.14 -21.82
CA GLU A 244 32.04 17.04 -22.28
C GLU A 244 30.83 17.53 -23.09
N THR A 245 30.48 18.83 -23.04
CA THR A 245 29.37 19.39 -23.80
C THR A 245 29.79 19.74 -25.23
N SER A 246 29.80 18.74 -26.11
CA SER A 246 29.70 19.00 -27.55
C SER A 246 28.40 19.76 -27.82
N SER A 247 28.40 20.73 -28.74
CA SER A 247 27.17 21.43 -29.11
C SER A 247 26.08 20.42 -29.46
N LEU A 248 24.93 20.52 -28.79
CA LEU A 248 23.80 19.63 -29.00
C LEU A 248 22.87 20.26 -30.02
N TYR A 249 22.69 19.62 -31.17
CA TYR A 249 21.72 20.05 -32.15
C TYR A 249 20.30 19.81 -31.62
N LEU A 250 19.58 20.90 -31.34
CA LEU A 250 18.18 20.86 -30.91
C LEU A 250 17.27 20.95 -32.14
N LYS A 251 16.55 19.86 -32.42
CA LYS A 251 15.63 19.79 -33.58
C LYS A 251 14.52 20.84 -33.54
N GLN A 252 14.16 21.32 -32.36
CA GLN A 252 13.07 22.27 -32.13
C GLN A 252 13.46 23.71 -32.47
N THR A 253 14.73 24.05 -32.24
CA THR A 253 15.26 25.40 -32.53
C THR A 253 16.07 25.44 -33.81
N GLU A 254 16.32 24.29 -34.43
CA GLU A 254 17.21 24.07 -35.59
C GLU A 254 18.61 24.65 -35.38
N LYS A 255 19.05 24.73 -34.13
CA LYS A 255 20.31 25.37 -33.73
C LYS A 255 21.07 24.50 -32.75
N ASP A 256 22.37 24.72 -32.76
CA ASP A 256 23.29 24.14 -31.80
C ASP A 256 23.13 24.83 -30.44
N PHE A 257 23.02 24.03 -29.38
CA PHE A 257 22.87 24.49 -28.01
C PHE A 257 24.01 23.94 -27.15
N LEU A 258 24.71 24.83 -26.48
CA LEU A 258 25.79 24.53 -25.54
C LEU A 258 25.24 24.64 -24.11
N PRO A 259 24.85 23.53 -23.47
CA PRO A 259 24.31 23.54 -22.13
C PRO A 259 25.42 23.85 -21.09
N MET A 260 25.14 24.73 -20.14
CA MET A 260 26.12 25.22 -19.15
C MET A 260 25.74 24.90 -17.71
N SER A 261 24.45 24.93 -17.40
CA SER A 261 23.95 24.68 -16.05
C SER A 261 22.52 24.20 -16.10
N TRP A 262 22.09 23.60 -15.00
CA TRP A 262 20.73 23.12 -14.84
C TRP A 262 20.20 23.48 -13.45
N SER A 263 18.88 23.59 -13.34
CA SER A 263 18.19 23.79 -12.07
C SER A 263 16.78 23.23 -12.11
N MET A 264 16.26 22.84 -10.95
CA MET A 264 14.87 22.43 -10.77
C MET A 264 14.02 23.58 -10.25
N SER A 265 12.87 23.79 -10.86
CA SER A 265 11.86 24.74 -10.38
C SER A 265 11.06 24.15 -9.21
N SER A 266 10.28 24.99 -8.53
CA SER A 266 9.33 24.56 -7.49
C SER A 266 8.12 23.76 -8.04
N SER A 267 7.99 23.65 -9.36
CA SER A 267 6.92 22.94 -10.06
C SER A 267 7.44 21.70 -10.79
N ASP A 268 8.54 21.14 -10.31
CA ASP A 268 9.25 19.99 -10.88
C ASP A 268 9.58 20.13 -12.37
N SER A 269 9.86 21.36 -12.80
CA SER A 269 10.27 21.65 -14.18
C SER A 269 11.78 21.85 -14.23
N LEU A 270 12.43 21.15 -15.15
CA LEU A 270 13.88 21.22 -15.34
C LEU A 270 14.22 22.42 -16.23
N ILE A 271 15.07 23.30 -15.75
CA ILE A 271 15.57 24.47 -16.48
C ILE A 271 17.02 24.20 -16.84
N VAL A 272 17.32 24.14 -18.14
CA VAL A 272 18.70 24.03 -18.65
C VAL A 272 19.08 25.35 -19.31
N SER A 273 20.14 25.98 -18.80
CA SER A 273 20.67 27.25 -19.29
C SER A 273 21.92 27.01 -20.14
N GLY A 274 21.98 27.65 -21.31
CA GLY A 274 23.07 27.44 -22.28
C GLY A 274 23.11 28.48 -23.40
N TYR A 275 24.11 28.40 -24.27
CA TYR A 275 24.29 29.31 -25.40
C TYR A 275 23.85 28.68 -26.72
N VAL A 276 23.26 29.49 -27.60
CA VAL A 276 22.73 29.04 -28.91
C VAL A 276 23.72 29.31 -30.07
N ASP A 277 24.86 29.94 -29.77
CA ASP A 277 25.87 30.36 -30.75
C ASP A 277 27.27 30.15 -30.15
N ASP A 278 28.24 29.78 -30.99
CA ASP A 278 29.65 29.59 -30.67
C ASP A 278 30.28 30.85 -30.04
N ARG A 279 29.73 32.03 -30.35
CA ARG A 279 30.18 33.31 -29.81
C ARG A 279 29.83 33.54 -28.33
N ARG A 280 28.97 32.70 -27.73
CA ARG A 280 28.50 32.79 -26.32
C ARG A 280 27.83 34.14 -25.96
N ASP A 281 27.19 34.78 -26.93
CA ASP A 281 26.58 36.11 -26.75
C ASP A 281 25.09 36.05 -26.34
N ASN A 282 24.42 34.90 -26.50
CA ASN A 282 22.98 34.75 -26.28
C ASN A 282 22.66 33.56 -25.36
N LEU A 283 22.42 33.86 -24.08
CA LEU A 283 22.03 32.89 -23.05
C LEU A 283 20.54 32.56 -23.18
N GLN A 284 20.21 31.29 -23.37
CA GLN A 284 18.84 30.79 -23.44
C GLN A 284 18.57 29.79 -22.31
N ASN A 285 17.37 29.87 -21.73
CA ASN A 285 16.86 28.91 -20.76
C ASN A 285 15.82 28.02 -21.44
N ILE A 286 16.04 26.71 -21.41
CA ILE A 286 15.10 25.71 -21.90
C ILE A 286 14.34 25.16 -20.70
N CYS A 287 13.03 25.33 -20.69
CA CYS A 287 12.14 24.77 -19.66
C CYS A 287 11.58 23.44 -20.15
N ILE A 288 12.00 22.36 -19.49
CA ILE A 288 11.58 21.00 -19.74
C ILE A 288 10.56 20.61 -18.66
N THR A 289 9.43 20.11 -19.12
CA THR A 289 8.28 19.69 -18.34
C THR A 289 7.88 18.30 -18.79
N GLN A 290 7.00 17.67 -18.02
CA GLN A 290 6.42 16.36 -18.35
C GLN A 290 5.75 16.32 -19.75
N GLN A 291 5.27 17.44 -20.28
CA GLN A 291 4.57 17.52 -21.56
C GLN A 291 5.51 17.61 -22.77
N ASN A 292 6.67 18.25 -22.62
CA ASN A 292 7.66 18.45 -23.69
C ASN A 292 8.96 17.66 -23.48
N ALA A 293 9.05 16.79 -22.47
CA ALA A 293 10.23 15.96 -22.19
C ALA A 293 10.76 15.19 -23.40
N HIS A 294 9.85 14.65 -24.23
CA HIS A 294 10.16 13.92 -25.46
C HIS A 294 10.93 14.74 -26.50
N GLU A 295 10.91 16.07 -26.39
CA GLU A 295 11.66 16.97 -27.26
C GLU A 295 13.13 17.12 -26.81
N TYR A 296 13.41 16.88 -25.53
CA TYR A 296 14.69 17.23 -24.89
C TYR A 296 15.37 16.05 -24.18
N VAL A 297 15.12 14.82 -24.64
CA VAL A 297 15.66 13.57 -24.06
C VAL A 297 17.19 13.60 -23.89
N THR A 298 17.92 14.16 -24.85
CA THR A 298 19.38 14.28 -24.77
C THR A 298 19.83 15.19 -23.63
N LEU A 299 19.10 16.28 -23.34
CA LEU A 299 19.38 17.16 -22.22
C LEU A 299 19.02 16.51 -20.89
N ILE A 300 17.91 15.75 -20.83
CA ILE A 300 17.50 15.00 -19.65
C ILE A 300 18.61 14.02 -19.24
N ARG A 301 19.08 13.19 -20.17
CA ARG A 301 20.16 12.22 -19.92
C ARG A 301 21.48 12.87 -19.52
N LEU A 302 21.80 14.02 -20.12
CA LEU A 302 23.00 14.79 -19.75
C LEU A 302 22.92 15.28 -18.30
N VAL A 303 21.77 15.84 -17.90
CA VAL A 303 21.56 16.30 -16.52
C VAL A 303 21.57 15.12 -15.55
N GLU A 304 20.93 14.01 -15.90
CA GLU A 304 20.95 12.77 -15.11
C GLU A 304 22.36 12.30 -14.79
N GLN A 305 23.21 12.15 -15.82
CA GLN A 305 24.61 11.77 -15.66
C GLN A 305 25.38 12.73 -14.75
N GLN A 306 25.12 14.05 -14.88
CA GLN A 306 25.78 15.04 -14.03
C GLN A 306 25.29 14.96 -12.57
N VAL A 307 23.98 14.77 -12.34
CA VAL A 307 23.40 14.63 -11.00
C VAL A 307 23.99 13.41 -10.29
N GLU A 308 24.09 12.28 -10.97
CA GLU A 308 24.68 11.06 -10.41
C GLU A 308 26.15 11.27 -10.01
N LYS A 309 26.91 11.96 -10.85
CA LYS A 309 28.32 12.31 -10.60
C LYS A 309 28.49 13.26 -9.43
N ASP A 310 27.67 14.31 -9.35
CA ASP A 310 27.69 15.27 -8.25
C ASP A 310 27.28 14.59 -6.93
N CYS A 311 26.30 13.69 -6.97
CA CYS A 311 25.86 12.88 -5.84
C CYS A 311 26.98 11.94 -5.37
N LEU A 312 27.67 11.25 -6.28
CA LEU A 312 28.83 10.41 -5.96
C LEU A 312 29.94 11.21 -5.27
N ASN A 313 30.28 12.38 -5.81
CA ASN A 313 31.33 13.24 -5.26
C ASN A 313 30.95 13.75 -3.86
N ALA A 314 29.71 14.18 -3.66
CA ALA A 314 29.23 14.65 -2.36
C ALA A 314 29.22 13.53 -1.31
N HIS A 315 28.84 12.30 -1.68
CA HIS A 315 28.94 11.14 -0.81
C HIS A 315 30.39 10.86 -0.38
N LEU A 316 31.33 10.86 -1.33
CA LEU A 316 32.76 10.65 -1.05
C LEU A 316 33.32 11.74 -0.14
N GLU A 317 33.00 13.01 -0.42
CA GLU A 317 33.41 14.14 0.41
C GLU A 317 32.91 13.99 1.85
N LYS A 318 31.66 13.56 2.01
CA LYS A 318 31.02 13.39 3.32
C LYS A 318 31.64 12.23 4.12
N LEU A 319 31.90 11.10 3.46
CA LEU A 319 32.59 9.96 4.05
C LEU A 319 34.01 10.33 4.49
N MET A 320 34.76 11.00 3.62
CA MET A 320 36.11 11.48 3.91
C MET A 320 36.14 12.47 5.07
N ASN A 321 35.22 13.45 5.10
CA ASN A 321 35.07 14.39 6.22
C ASN A 321 34.75 13.71 7.56
N THR A 322 34.09 12.55 7.52
CA THR A 322 33.68 11.83 8.72
C THR A 322 34.77 10.89 9.23
N MET A 323 35.48 10.19 8.32
CA MET A 323 36.45 9.15 8.70
C MET A 323 37.91 9.58 8.61
N GLY A 324 38.21 10.57 7.79
CA GLY A 324 39.58 11.01 7.52
C GLY A 324 40.14 11.93 8.60
N ASN A 325 41.47 11.94 8.69
CA ASN A 325 42.23 12.82 9.56
C ASN A 325 42.58 14.11 8.81
N ARG A 326 42.35 15.28 9.43
CA ARG A 326 42.74 16.57 8.85
C ARG A 326 44.25 16.76 8.89
N ILE A 327 44.83 17.11 7.75
CA ILE A 327 46.24 17.46 7.58
C ILE A 327 46.30 18.81 6.86
N GLY A 328 46.43 19.89 7.62
CA GLY A 328 46.26 21.24 7.09
C GLY A 328 44.83 21.45 6.57
N ASP A 329 44.71 21.86 5.30
CA ASP A 329 43.42 22.05 4.61
C ASP A 329 42.92 20.81 3.87
N SER A 330 43.67 19.70 3.92
CA SER A 330 43.33 18.44 3.24
C SER A 330 42.92 17.36 4.24
N ILE A 331 42.22 16.33 3.77
CA ILE A 331 41.76 15.21 4.60
C ILE A 331 42.36 13.91 4.08
N LEU A 332 43.04 13.19 4.96
CA LEU A 332 43.72 11.94 4.65
C LEU A 332 43.01 10.78 5.35
N TYR A 333 42.66 9.76 4.58
CA TYR A 333 42.14 8.50 5.09
C TYR A 333 43.12 7.36 4.77
N ILE A 334 43.49 6.59 5.78
CA ILE A 334 44.32 5.38 5.67
C ILE A 334 43.55 4.26 6.38
N PRO A 335 43.16 3.19 5.67
CA PRO A 335 42.45 2.05 6.27
C PRO A 335 43.33 1.35 7.32
N ALA A 336 42.69 0.84 8.37
CA ALA A 336 43.39 0.16 9.47
C ALA A 336 43.81 -1.28 9.12
N THR A 337 43.16 -1.89 8.14
CA THR A 337 43.43 -3.24 7.63
C THR A 337 44.46 -3.22 6.51
N SER A 338 45.24 -4.30 6.38
CA SER A 338 46.26 -4.45 5.34
C SER A 338 45.71 -4.63 3.93
N ASP A 339 44.38 -4.78 3.79
CA ASP A 339 43.73 -5.12 2.52
C ASP A 339 43.51 -3.88 1.62
N GLY A 340 43.61 -2.67 2.17
CA GLY A 340 43.48 -1.41 1.41
C GLY A 340 42.06 -1.16 0.87
N ILE A 341 41.87 -0.06 0.12
CA ILE A 341 40.57 0.29 -0.48
C ILE A 341 40.53 -0.18 -1.94
N PRO A 342 39.46 -0.85 -2.40
CA PRO A 342 39.39 -1.39 -3.75
C PRO A 342 39.33 -0.30 -4.83
N THR A 343 40.00 -0.57 -5.95
CA THR A 343 40.02 0.20 -7.19
C THR A 343 40.10 -0.76 -8.39
N THR A 344 39.81 -0.31 -9.61
CA THR A 344 39.89 -1.13 -10.83
C THR A 344 41.28 -1.74 -11.06
N LYS A 345 42.34 -1.12 -10.52
CA LYS A 345 43.73 -1.56 -10.67
C LYS A 345 44.28 -2.30 -9.44
N GLY A 346 43.43 -2.77 -8.53
CA GLY A 346 43.81 -3.45 -7.29
C GLY A 346 43.39 -2.64 -6.06
N HIS A 347 44.29 -2.43 -5.10
CA HIS A 347 43.97 -1.74 -3.85
C HIS A 347 44.81 -0.47 -3.69
N VAL A 348 44.32 0.49 -2.92
CA VAL A 348 45.04 1.71 -2.54
C VAL A 348 45.21 1.77 -1.04
N ASP A 349 46.39 2.22 -0.60
CA ASP A 349 46.78 2.25 0.81
C ASP A 349 46.29 3.52 1.51
N GLY A 350 45.76 4.49 0.77
CA GLY A 350 45.07 5.62 1.33
C GLY A 350 44.57 6.61 0.28
N ILE A 351 43.71 7.51 0.76
CA ILE A 351 42.96 8.47 -0.04
C ILE A 351 43.15 9.86 0.57
N LEU A 352 43.42 10.83 -0.28
CA LEU A 352 43.55 12.23 0.05
C LEU A 352 42.44 13.03 -0.64
N LEU A 353 41.69 13.81 0.13
CA LEU A 353 40.79 14.83 -0.36
C LEU A 353 41.46 16.19 -0.20
N SER A 354 41.70 16.88 -1.32
CA SER A 354 42.31 18.22 -1.31
C SER A 354 41.31 19.29 -0.86
N ASN A 355 41.82 20.48 -0.52
CA ASN A 355 41.01 21.68 -0.24
C ASN A 355 40.17 22.17 -1.44
N THR A 356 40.45 21.69 -2.65
CA THR A 356 39.67 21.96 -3.87
C THR A 356 38.61 20.89 -4.13
N GLY A 357 38.40 19.94 -3.22
CA GLY A 357 37.47 18.82 -3.39
C GLY A 357 37.95 17.72 -4.33
N LYS A 358 39.24 17.73 -4.72
CA LYS A 358 39.80 16.71 -5.61
C LYS A 358 40.24 15.48 -4.80
N LEU A 359 39.75 14.31 -5.19
CA LEU A 359 40.17 13.03 -4.63
C LEU A 359 41.44 12.52 -5.33
N SER A 360 42.46 12.15 -4.56
CA SER A 360 43.69 11.50 -5.03
C SER A 360 43.95 10.25 -4.18
N ALA A 361 44.41 9.15 -4.77
CA ALA A 361 44.76 7.93 -4.05
C ALA A 361 46.26 7.63 -4.17
N PHE A 362 46.82 6.89 -3.21
CA PHE A 362 48.25 6.56 -3.20
C PHE A 362 48.54 5.12 -2.77
N ARG A 363 49.70 4.61 -3.21
CA ARG A 363 50.24 3.29 -2.80
C ARG A 363 51.59 3.41 -2.08
N ASN A 364 51.77 2.60 -1.05
CA ASN A 364 53.00 2.42 -0.28
C ASN A 364 53.90 1.34 -0.92
N PRO A 365 55.23 1.38 -0.67
CA PRO A 365 55.98 2.30 0.18
C PRO A 365 56.47 3.59 -0.53
N GLY A 366 55.97 3.91 -1.73
CA GLY A 366 56.51 4.98 -2.58
C GLY A 366 55.70 6.27 -2.67
N HIS A 367 54.56 6.40 -1.96
CA HIS A 367 53.62 7.52 -2.06
C HIS A 367 53.29 7.94 -3.51
N LYS A 368 53.20 6.97 -4.42
CA LYS A 368 52.89 7.26 -5.83
C LYS A 368 51.41 7.53 -5.97
N GLU A 369 51.06 8.71 -6.49
CA GLU A 369 49.68 9.08 -6.84
C GLU A 369 49.16 8.13 -7.93
N VAL A 370 47.97 7.59 -7.71
CA VAL A 370 47.25 6.73 -8.65
C VAL A 370 46.20 7.58 -9.37
N SER A 371 46.20 7.54 -10.69
CA SER A 371 45.12 8.15 -11.47
C SER A 371 43.83 7.35 -11.30
N LEU A 372 42.79 8.02 -10.83
CA LEU A 372 41.46 7.46 -10.60
C LEU A 372 40.57 7.64 -11.84
N SER A 373 39.89 6.57 -12.26
CA SER A 373 38.77 6.63 -13.19
C SER A 373 37.45 6.93 -12.46
N GLU A 374 36.37 7.13 -13.21
CA GLU A 374 35.01 7.28 -12.64
C GLU A 374 34.53 6.00 -11.95
N ASP A 375 34.85 4.83 -12.52
CA ASP A 375 34.60 3.53 -11.89
C ASP A 375 35.35 3.38 -10.55
N ASP A 376 36.60 3.89 -10.48
CA ASP A 376 37.38 3.85 -9.25
C ASP A 376 36.69 4.61 -8.10
N LEU A 377 35.98 5.71 -8.40
CA LEU A 377 35.24 6.49 -7.40
C LEU A 377 34.08 5.68 -6.79
N GLN A 378 33.40 4.87 -7.59
CA GLN A 378 32.32 3.98 -7.10
C GLN A 378 32.87 2.86 -6.20
N PHE A 379 33.98 2.23 -6.61
CA PHE A 379 34.65 1.23 -5.77
C PHE A 379 35.16 1.81 -4.46
N ILE A 380 35.73 3.02 -4.51
CA ILE A 380 36.17 3.74 -3.32
C ILE A 380 35.00 4.06 -2.39
N LYS A 381 33.87 4.55 -2.93
CA LYS A 381 32.65 4.80 -2.13
C LYS A 381 32.24 3.53 -1.39
N LYS A 382 32.19 2.39 -2.09
CA LYS A 382 31.83 1.10 -1.50
C LYS A 382 32.79 0.69 -0.38
N GLY A 383 34.10 0.76 -0.62
CA GLY A 383 35.10 0.40 0.39
C GLY A 383 35.07 1.32 1.63
N LEU A 384 34.83 2.61 1.45
CA LEU A 384 34.66 3.56 2.55
C LEU A 384 33.38 3.28 3.36
N ILE A 385 32.29 2.87 2.72
CA ILE A 385 31.06 2.46 3.42
C ILE A 385 31.31 1.20 4.25
N GLU A 386 31.93 0.17 3.67
CA GLU A 386 32.23 -1.09 4.38
C GLU A 386 33.10 -0.83 5.61
N GLU A 387 34.11 0.01 5.48
CA GLU A 387 35.00 0.37 6.57
C GLU A 387 34.30 1.22 7.66
N GLY A 388 33.43 2.15 7.25
CA GLY A 388 32.60 2.91 8.18
C GLY A 388 31.62 2.03 8.97
N VAL A 389 31.03 1.03 8.32
CA VAL A 389 30.15 0.02 8.95
C VAL A 389 30.95 -0.86 9.92
N ASN A 390 32.15 -1.32 9.53
CA ASN A 390 33.03 -2.10 10.39
C ASN A 390 33.44 -1.33 11.66
N GLN A 391 33.69 -0.02 11.57
CA GLN A 391 33.95 0.81 12.75
C GLN A 391 32.75 0.86 13.71
N ILE A 392 31.52 0.94 13.19
CA ILE A 392 30.30 0.93 13.99
C ILE A 392 30.12 -0.43 14.69
N VAL A 393 30.27 -1.53 13.95
CA VAL A 393 30.15 -2.90 14.49
C VAL A 393 31.22 -3.16 15.55
N GLY A 394 32.47 -2.74 15.29
CA GLY A 394 33.58 -2.90 16.23
C GLY A 394 33.35 -2.21 17.57
N VAL A 395 32.81 -0.98 17.57
CA VAL A 395 32.49 -0.26 18.81
C VAL A 395 31.37 -0.96 19.59
N LYS A 396 30.30 -1.40 18.92
CA LYS A 396 29.19 -2.14 19.55
C LYS A 396 29.67 -3.47 20.14
N ARG A 397 30.48 -4.22 19.41
CA ARG A 397 30.97 -5.54 19.80
C ARG A 397 31.93 -5.51 20.99
N ASN A 398 32.86 -4.56 20.99
CA ASN A 398 33.89 -4.46 22.03
C ASN A 398 33.43 -3.65 23.26
N GLN A 399 32.14 -3.29 23.34
CA GLN A 399 31.57 -2.43 24.39
C GLN A 399 32.39 -1.14 24.60
N MET A 400 32.96 -0.59 23.51
CA MET A 400 33.80 0.60 23.58
C MET A 400 32.94 1.84 23.70
N THR A 401 33.48 2.89 24.31
CA THR A 401 32.81 4.19 24.40
C THR A 401 32.55 4.72 22.98
N VAL A 402 31.27 5.02 22.69
CA VAL A 402 30.89 5.52 21.37
C VAL A 402 31.58 6.85 21.08
N THR A 403 32.43 6.88 20.06
CA THR A 403 33.13 8.10 19.66
C THR A 403 32.22 9.04 18.88
N ARG A 404 32.54 10.34 18.89
CA ARG A 404 31.83 11.35 18.08
C ARG A 404 31.80 10.97 16.59
N GLN A 405 32.87 10.37 16.09
CA GLN A 405 33.00 9.88 14.72
C GLN A 405 32.01 8.76 14.41
N VAL A 406 31.90 7.75 15.26
CA VAL A 406 30.96 6.61 15.08
C VAL A 406 29.50 7.06 15.17
N ASN A 407 29.18 8.01 16.06
CA ASN A 407 27.87 8.64 16.11
C ASN A 407 27.54 9.42 14.83
N GLN A 408 28.53 10.09 14.23
CA GLN A 408 28.34 10.80 12.96
C GLN A 408 28.17 9.82 11.80
N LEU A 409 28.95 8.73 11.75
CA LEU A 409 28.78 7.67 10.76
C LEU A 409 27.40 7.00 10.82
N THR A 410 26.90 6.73 12.03
CA THR A 410 25.58 6.11 12.23
C THR A 410 24.43 7.01 11.72
N LYS A 411 24.63 8.33 11.67
CA LYS A 411 23.66 9.29 11.11
C LYS A 411 23.80 9.48 9.60
N GLU A 412 25.04 9.48 9.11
CA GLU A 412 25.36 9.82 7.72
C GLU A 412 25.25 8.63 6.76
N LEU A 413 25.64 7.42 7.17
CA LEU A 413 25.59 6.23 6.31
C LEU A 413 24.18 5.85 5.84
N PRO A 414 23.12 5.89 6.68
CA PRO A 414 21.75 5.66 6.20
C PRO A 414 21.31 6.65 5.12
N LEU A 415 21.76 7.92 5.20
CA LEU A 415 21.42 8.95 4.22
C LEU A 415 22.16 8.70 2.89
N ILE A 416 23.43 8.31 2.95
CA ILE A 416 24.27 7.97 1.78
C ILE A 416 23.81 6.67 1.08
N LEU A 417 23.25 5.73 1.85
CA LEU A 417 22.74 4.45 1.35
C LEU A 417 21.29 4.53 0.87
N GLY A 418 20.58 5.64 1.09
CA GLY A 418 19.19 5.81 0.66
C GLY A 418 18.15 5.21 1.61
N GLY A 419 18.51 4.91 2.86
CA GLY A 419 17.57 4.46 3.88
C GLY A 419 18.18 3.60 5.00
N MET A 420 17.42 3.45 6.09
CA MET A 420 17.81 2.60 7.23
C MET A 420 17.83 1.10 6.89
N GLU A 421 16.98 0.67 5.95
CA GLU A 421 16.91 -0.75 5.55
C GLU A 421 18.21 -1.23 4.89
N LEU A 422 18.72 -0.48 3.90
CA LEU A 422 19.99 -0.78 3.25
C LEU A 422 21.18 -0.67 4.23
N PHE A 423 21.14 0.30 5.14
CA PHE A 423 22.13 0.40 6.20
C PHE A 423 22.14 -0.82 7.14
N ASN A 424 20.96 -1.30 7.55
CA ASN A 424 20.85 -2.50 8.38
C ASN A 424 21.36 -3.74 7.64
N GLN A 425 21.05 -3.91 6.35
CA GLN A 425 21.60 -5.01 5.55
C GLN A 425 23.14 -4.99 5.52
N HIS A 426 23.76 -3.82 5.43
CA HIS A 426 25.21 -3.69 5.52
C HIS A 426 25.76 -4.01 6.91
N LEU A 427 25.06 -3.59 7.98
CA LEU A 427 25.40 -3.93 9.36
C LEU A 427 25.32 -5.44 9.62
N ASP A 428 24.25 -6.10 9.16
CA ASP A 428 24.02 -7.53 9.35
C ASP A 428 25.11 -8.34 8.63
N LYS A 429 25.41 -7.99 7.36
CA LYS A 429 26.52 -8.61 6.61
C LYS A 429 27.87 -8.43 7.29
N ALA A 430 28.16 -7.23 7.83
CA ALA A 430 29.41 -6.99 8.54
C ALA A 430 29.49 -7.76 9.87
N GLN A 431 28.35 -8.03 10.51
CA GLN A 431 28.26 -8.89 11.69
C GLN A 431 28.49 -10.36 11.33
N GLU A 432 27.91 -10.85 10.23
CA GLU A 432 28.09 -12.21 9.72
C GLU A 432 29.55 -12.51 9.33
N VAL A 433 30.20 -11.62 8.58
CA VAL A 433 31.57 -11.80 8.07
C VAL A 433 32.64 -11.86 9.17
N GLN A 434 32.37 -11.32 10.37
CA GLN A 434 33.33 -11.29 11.50
C GLN A 434 32.97 -12.25 12.65
N VAL A 435 31.99 -13.12 12.47
CA VAL A 435 31.78 -14.28 13.33
C VAL A 435 32.70 -15.38 12.78
N SER A 436 33.74 -15.74 13.54
CA SER A 436 34.66 -16.82 13.19
C SER A 436 33.87 -18.08 12.78
N PRO A 437 34.36 -18.92 11.85
CA PRO A 437 33.65 -20.09 11.32
C PRO A 437 33.29 -21.15 12.38
N GLN A 438 33.64 -20.91 13.65
CA GLN A 438 33.24 -21.70 14.81
C GLN A 438 31.81 -21.41 15.30
N LYS A 439 31.15 -20.33 14.86
CA LYS A 439 29.78 -19.97 15.33
C LYS A 439 28.68 -20.11 14.27
N GLU A 440 29.03 -20.35 13.01
CA GLU A 440 28.06 -20.77 11.98
C GLU A 440 27.59 -22.23 12.16
N ALA A 441 28.29 -23.02 13.00
CA ALA A 441 27.86 -24.36 13.37
C ALA A 441 26.72 -24.36 14.42
N GLU A 442 26.51 -23.27 15.18
CA GLU A 442 25.51 -23.24 16.26
C GLU A 442 24.13 -22.69 15.85
N VAL A 443 23.99 -22.03 14.69
CA VAL A 443 22.70 -21.40 14.29
C VAL A 443 21.94 -22.23 13.24
N LYS A 444 22.52 -23.32 12.73
CA LYS A 444 21.79 -24.33 11.92
C LYS A 444 21.36 -25.53 12.76
N ALA A 445 20.61 -25.29 13.83
CA ALA A 445 19.84 -26.32 14.50
C ALA A 445 18.40 -25.85 14.68
N ILE A 446 17.68 -25.73 13.56
CA ILE A 446 16.22 -25.84 13.61
C ILE A 446 15.96 -27.28 14.07
N LYS A 447 15.42 -27.48 15.27
CA LYS A 447 14.91 -28.78 15.74
C LYS A 447 13.79 -29.23 14.80
N VAL A 448 14.14 -30.02 13.77
CA VAL A 448 13.17 -30.69 12.89
C VAL A 448 12.90 -32.13 13.36
N HIS A 449 13.68 -32.68 14.31
CA HIS A 449 13.49 -34.05 14.79
C HIS A 449 13.60 -34.12 16.32
N SER A 450 12.54 -34.58 17.00
CA SER A 450 12.58 -34.84 18.44
C SER A 450 13.29 -36.17 18.69
N ASN A 451 14.59 -36.13 18.97
CA ASN A 451 15.30 -37.32 19.46
C ASN A 451 14.88 -37.61 20.90
N SER A 452 14.74 -38.88 21.25
CA SER A 452 14.45 -39.26 22.65
C SER A 452 15.73 -39.23 23.48
N ASP A 453 15.62 -38.84 24.75
CA ASP A 453 16.78 -38.78 25.66
C ASP A 453 17.46 -40.16 25.83
N GLU A 454 16.69 -41.25 25.73
CA GLU A 454 17.20 -42.63 25.75
C GLU A 454 18.05 -42.93 24.50
N GLU A 455 17.60 -42.53 23.30
CA GLU A 455 18.33 -42.71 22.05
C GLU A 455 19.62 -41.86 22.04
N VAL A 456 19.56 -40.62 22.53
CA VAL A 456 20.72 -39.72 22.67
C VAL A 456 21.75 -40.33 23.61
N PHE A 457 21.34 -40.85 24.77
CA PHE A 457 22.27 -41.45 25.75
C PHE A 457 23.05 -42.65 25.18
N LEU A 458 22.42 -43.47 24.34
CA LEU A 458 23.04 -44.65 23.72
C LEU A 458 24.10 -44.29 22.67
N MET A 459 24.13 -43.05 22.17
CA MET A 459 25.10 -42.60 21.16
C MET A 459 26.51 -42.40 21.71
N ARG A 460 26.74 -42.58 23.01
CA ARG A 460 28.03 -42.38 23.68
C ARG A 460 29.19 -43.06 22.96
N ASP A 461 29.07 -44.36 22.66
CA ASP A 461 30.17 -45.13 22.08
C ASP A 461 30.46 -44.71 20.63
N TYR A 462 29.42 -44.29 19.90
CA TYR A 462 29.58 -43.70 18.56
C TYR A 462 30.28 -42.34 18.62
N VAL A 463 29.84 -41.42 19.49
CA VAL A 463 30.42 -40.07 19.62
C VAL A 463 31.88 -40.12 20.08
N LEU A 464 32.24 -41.07 20.95
CA LEU A 464 33.63 -41.28 21.37
C LEU A 464 34.52 -41.82 20.24
N SER A 465 33.93 -42.35 19.16
CA SER A 465 34.65 -42.89 18.00
C SER A 465 34.83 -41.89 16.86
N LEU A 466 34.30 -40.66 16.99
CA LEU A 466 34.46 -39.60 15.99
C LEU A 466 35.96 -39.32 15.74
N GLN A 467 36.37 -39.40 14.48
CA GLN A 467 37.74 -39.03 14.09
C GLN A 467 37.91 -37.51 14.01
N ASP A 468 36.83 -36.79 13.71
CA ASP A 468 36.75 -35.33 13.72
C ASP A 468 35.54 -34.88 14.56
N PRO A 469 35.76 -34.17 15.68
CA PRO A 469 34.70 -33.68 16.56
C PRO A 469 33.70 -32.73 15.87
N LEU A 470 34.09 -32.10 14.75
CA LEU A 470 33.24 -31.18 13.99
C LEU A 470 32.49 -31.86 12.84
N CYS A 471 32.70 -33.16 12.61
CA CYS A 471 32.06 -33.93 11.54
C CYS A 471 31.29 -35.13 12.12
N PRO A 472 29.95 -35.03 12.29
CA PRO A 472 29.13 -36.07 12.92
C PRO A 472 29.15 -37.44 12.22
N LEU A 473 29.52 -37.50 10.94
CA LEU A 473 29.58 -38.73 10.14
C LEU A 473 30.94 -39.45 10.24
N SER A 474 31.93 -38.85 10.90
CA SER A 474 33.30 -39.36 10.97
C SER A 474 33.49 -40.52 11.97
N GLY A 475 32.43 -40.91 12.66
CA GLY A 475 32.44 -41.97 13.67
C GLY A 475 32.30 -43.36 13.07
N ASN A 476 32.70 -44.39 13.82
CA ASN A 476 32.59 -45.76 13.38
C ASN A 476 31.13 -46.22 13.36
N LYS A 477 30.57 -46.44 12.15
CA LYS A 477 29.18 -46.86 11.92
C LYS A 477 28.81 -48.21 12.59
N GLU A 478 29.79 -49.04 12.93
CA GLU A 478 29.57 -50.30 13.66
C GLU A 478 29.23 -50.08 15.14
N LEU A 479 29.58 -48.91 15.69
CA LEU A 479 29.31 -48.54 17.09
C LEU A 479 27.98 -47.80 17.27
N LEU A 480 27.19 -47.69 16.21
CA LEU A 480 25.82 -47.19 16.29
C LEU A 480 24.94 -48.18 17.08
N PRO A 481 23.99 -47.70 17.92
CA PRO A 481 23.20 -48.59 18.76
C PRO A 481 22.35 -49.55 17.91
N PRO A 482 22.41 -50.88 18.13
CA PRO A 482 21.86 -51.87 17.21
C PRO A 482 20.33 -51.81 17.05
N ASP A 483 19.62 -51.32 18.07
CA ASP A 483 18.16 -51.21 18.08
C ASP A 483 17.66 -49.75 17.98
N SER A 484 18.49 -48.83 17.47
CA SER A 484 18.12 -47.41 17.29
C SER A 484 17.50 -47.12 15.94
N ASP A 485 16.68 -46.06 15.87
CA ASP A 485 16.08 -45.60 14.62
C ASP A 485 17.18 -45.23 13.59
N VAL A 486 18.27 -44.61 14.05
CA VAL A 486 19.40 -44.25 13.17
C VAL A 486 20.09 -45.47 12.55
N LYS A 487 20.18 -46.60 13.28
CA LYS A 487 20.74 -47.85 12.73
C LYS A 487 19.78 -48.51 11.75
N GLN A 488 18.46 -48.44 12.00
CA GLN A 488 17.46 -48.94 11.06
C GLN A 488 17.48 -48.15 9.74
N ILE A 489 17.61 -46.82 9.80
CA ILE A 489 17.71 -45.97 8.62
C ILE A 489 18.98 -46.28 7.82
N LEU A 490 20.12 -46.46 8.49
CA LEU A 490 21.37 -46.87 7.83
C LEU A 490 21.24 -48.21 7.11
N ASN A 491 20.68 -49.23 7.78
CA ASN A 491 20.49 -50.54 7.18
C ASN A 491 19.54 -50.48 5.98
N GLN A 492 18.56 -49.58 6.00
CA GLN A 492 17.64 -49.37 4.88
C GLN A 492 18.32 -48.71 3.68
N GLN A 493 19.21 -47.74 3.92
CA GLN A 493 20.06 -47.16 2.88
C GLN A 493 20.98 -48.21 2.26
N GLU A 494 21.74 -48.95 3.09
CA GLU A 494 22.68 -49.97 2.63
C GLU A 494 21.98 -51.05 1.78
N LYS A 495 20.76 -51.45 2.16
CA LYS A 495 19.96 -52.39 1.39
C LYS A 495 19.53 -51.86 0.02
N LEU A 496 19.21 -50.56 -0.08
CA LEU A 496 18.86 -49.93 -1.36
C LEU A 496 20.09 -49.81 -2.28
N GLU A 497 21.25 -49.50 -1.71
CA GLU A 497 22.53 -49.47 -2.44
C GLU A 497 22.91 -50.87 -2.94
N GLU A 498 22.76 -51.91 -2.12
CA GLU A 498 22.97 -53.31 -2.53
C GLU A 498 22.01 -53.74 -3.64
N GLU A 499 20.72 -53.39 -3.54
CA GLU A 499 19.73 -53.70 -4.57
C GLU A 499 20.04 -52.96 -5.89
N TYR A 500 20.51 -51.71 -5.81
CA TYR A 500 20.95 -50.98 -6.99
C TYR A 500 22.17 -51.63 -7.63
N ASP A 501 23.21 -51.94 -6.85
CA ASP A 501 24.43 -52.57 -7.38
C ASP A 501 24.16 -53.96 -7.99
N GLU A 502 23.20 -54.72 -7.45
CA GLU A 502 22.81 -56.03 -7.97
C GLU A 502 22.04 -55.92 -9.30
N TYR A 503 21.13 -54.96 -9.44
CA TYR A 503 20.20 -54.90 -10.59
C TYR A 503 20.50 -53.81 -11.62
N VAL A 504 21.38 -52.84 -11.34
CA VAL A 504 21.65 -51.67 -12.22
C VAL A 504 22.00 -52.07 -13.65
N THR A 505 22.73 -53.17 -13.84
CA THR A 505 23.13 -53.66 -15.17
C THR A 505 21.98 -54.19 -16.02
N THR A 506 20.83 -54.48 -15.41
CA THR A 506 19.63 -55.02 -16.07
C THR A 506 18.45 -54.05 -16.09
N MET A 507 18.56 -52.91 -15.39
CA MET A 507 17.53 -51.87 -15.30
C MET A 507 17.59 -50.91 -16.49
N ASP A 508 16.44 -50.35 -16.87
CA ASP A 508 16.40 -49.23 -17.82
C ASP A 508 16.75 -47.91 -17.13
N LEU A 509 17.08 -46.89 -17.93
CA LEU A 509 17.60 -45.61 -17.44
C LEU A 509 16.60 -44.87 -16.54
N GLU A 510 15.30 -45.08 -16.75
CA GLU A 510 14.26 -44.44 -15.94
C GLU A 510 14.14 -45.10 -14.56
N ALA A 511 14.20 -46.43 -14.51
CA ALA A 511 14.27 -47.18 -13.26
C ALA A 511 15.59 -46.92 -12.49
N GLN A 512 16.71 -46.76 -13.19
CA GLN A 512 18.00 -46.40 -12.58
C GLN A 512 17.91 -45.04 -11.89
N ASN A 513 17.42 -44.01 -12.58
CA ASN A 513 17.29 -42.66 -12.01
C ASN A 513 16.34 -42.65 -10.80
N GLN A 514 15.24 -43.41 -10.84
CA GLN A 514 14.32 -43.51 -9.70
C GLN A 514 14.93 -44.23 -8.49
N MET A 515 15.82 -45.19 -8.71
CA MET A 515 16.50 -45.91 -7.63
C MET A 515 17.63 -45.09 -7.03
N GLU A 516 18.39 -44.36 -7.87
CA GLU A 516 19.37 -43.38 -7.42
C GLU A 516 18.73 -42.27 -6.58
N GLU A 517 17.56 -41.77 -6.98
CA GLU A 517 16.81 -40.77 -6.21
C GLU A 517 16.41 -41.30 -4.82
N LYS A 518 15.96 -42.56 -4.74
CA LYS A 518 15.62 -43.20 -3.47
C LYS A 518 16.83 -43.43 -2.56
N ILE A 519 17.98 -43.80 -3.13
CA ILE A 519 19.23 -43.94 -2.37
C ILE A 519 19.66 -42.56 -1.84
N GLN A 520 19.61 -41.53 -2.68
CA GLN A 520 19.98 -40.18 -2.27
C GLN A 520 19.07 -39.65 -1.17
N GLU A 521 17.76 -39.92 -1.24
CA GLU A 521 16.80 -39.55 -0.20
C GLU A 521 17.06 -40.31 1.11
N ALA A 522 17.34 -41.62 1.04
CA ALA A 522 17.67 -42.43 2.21
C ALA A 522 18.98 -41.97 2.89
N SER A 523 20.00 -41.65 2.10
CA SER A 523 21.28 -41.11 2.56
C SER A 523 21.11 -39.77 3.28
N CYS A 524 20.37 -38.83 2.68
CA CYS A 524 20.09 -37.55 3.30
C CYS A 524 19.38 -37.70 4.66
N ARG A 525 18.38 -38.59 4.73
CA ARG A 525 17.66 -38.88 5.98
C ARG A 525 18.55 -39.47 7.07
N TYR A 526 19.49 -40.36 6.71
CA TYR A 526 20.47 -40.90 7.64
C TYR A 526 21.38 -39.80 8.19
N GLU A 527 21.94 -38.98 7.31
CA GLU A 527 22.87 -37.90 7.69
C GLU A 527 22.21 -36.87 8.62
N GLU A 528 20.99 -36.46 8.32
CA GLU A 528 20.23 -35.51 9.15
C GLU A 528 19.90 -36.09 10.54
N LYS A 529 19.44 -37.34 10.61
CA LYS A 529 19.10 -38.01 11.88
C LYS A 529 20.34 -38.22 12.74
N LEU A 530 21.45 -38.64 12.14
CA LEU A 530 22.71 -38.85 12.86
C LEU A 530 23.30 -37.54 13.38
N ALA A 531 23.35 -36.49 12.54
CA ALA A 531 23.87 -35.19 12.95
C ALA A 531 23.03 -34.59 14.09
N SER A 532 21.71 -34.75 14.04
CA SER A 532 20.79 -34.35 15.10
C SER A 532 21.10 -35.05 16.43
N LEU A 533 21.27 -36.39 16.42
CA LEU A 533 21.58 -37.18 17.62
C LEU A 533 22.94 -36.86 18.25
N VAL A 534 23.97 -36.67 17.41
CA VAL A 534 25.32 -36.32 17.86
C VAL A 534 25.33 -34.93 18.49
N ASN A 535 24.65 -33.96 17.88
CA ASN A 535 24.55 -32.60 18.41
C ASN A 535 23.79 -32.55 19.74
N ASP A 536 22.65 -33.26 19.86
CA ASP A 536 21.90 -33.35 21.11
C ASP A 536 22.73 -33.99 22.23
N TYR A 537 23.51 -35.05 21.94
CA TYR A 537 24.40 -35.69 22.92
C TYR A 537 25.52 -34.75 23.40
N LEU A 538 26.13 -33.99 22.48
CA LEU A 538 27.17 -33.02 22.82
C LEU A 538 26.60 -31.87 23.65
N PHE A 539 25.40 -31.39 23.33
CA PHE A 539 24.70 -30.33 24.05
C PHE A 539 24.36 -30.76 25.48
N GLN A 540 23.79 -31.95 25.67
CA GLN A 540 23.44 -32.47 27.01
C GLN A 540 24.67 -32.68 27.92
N ASN A 541 25.83 -32.98 27.35
CA ASN A 541 27.07 -33.14 28.13
C ASN A 541 27.77 -31.80 28.45
N LEU A 542 27.49 -30.72 27.72
CA LEU A 542 27.99 -29.37 28.02
C LEU A 542 27.28 -28.73 29.23
N ASP A 543 25.99 -29.04 29.47
CA ASP A 543 25.19 -28.55 30.60
C ASP A 543 25.51 -29.20 31.96
N SER A 544 26.32 -30.26 32.00
CA SER A 544 26.71 -30.93 33.26
C SER A 544 27.85 -30.23 34.03
N LYS A 545 28.29 -29.04 33.57
CA LYS A 545 29.16 -28.14 34.32
C LYS A 545 28.64 -26.71 34.27
N GLN A 546 28.08 -26.30 35.41
CA GLN A 546 27.67 -24.94 35.83
C GLN A 546 26.16 -24.69 35.78
N GLU A 547 25.60 -24.51 36.98
CA GLU A 547 24.19 -24.16 37.25
C GLU A 547 23.79 -22.82 36.58
N PRO A 548 22.51 -22.67 36.15
CA PRO A 548 22.07 -21.49 35.44
C PRO A 548 21.67 -20.37 36.42
N SER A 549 22.26 -19.18 36.24
CA SER A 549 21.69 -17.92 36.71
C SER A 549 21.17 -17.14 35.50
N ASN A 550 19.88 -16.79 35.56
CA ASN A 550 19.09 -16.03 34.60
C ASN A 550 19.81 -14.82 33.98
N ILE A 551 19.71 -14.65 32.66
CA ILE A 551 20.04 -13.40 31.96
C ILE A 551 18.72 -12.62 31.77
N GLU A 552 18.48 -11.63 32.63
CA GLU A 552 17.55 -10.54 32.35
C GLU A 552 18.27 -9.45 31.55
N ASN A 553 17.57 -8.85 30.58
CA ASN A 553 18.03 -7.66 29.86
C ASN A 553 18.22 -6.50 30.85
N ASP A 554 19.46 -6.06 31.09
CA ASP A 554 19.74 -4.93 31.98
C ASP A 554 19.15 -3.63 31.42
N LYS A 555 17.96 -3.26 31.91
CA LYS A 555 17.36 -1.94 31.74
C LYS A 555 18.17 -0.94 32.57
N ILE A 556 18.77 0.06 31.93
CA ILE A 556 19.54 1.11 32.63
C ILE A 556 18.57 2.17 33.13
N TYR A 557 18.19 2.08 34.41
CA TYR A 557 17.29 3.01 35.06
C TYR A 557 18.02 4.17 35.74
N GLN A 558 17.73 5.42 35.33
CA GLN A 558 18.27 6.64 35.96
C GLN A 558 17.19 7.43 36.71
N SER A 559 17.62 8.21 37.70
CA SER A 559 16.73 9.09 38.44
C SER A 559 16.22 10.23 37.54
N PRO A 560 15.01 10.78 37.79
CA PRO A 560 14.48 11.89 37.00
C PRO A 560 15.26 13.21 37.10
N GLU A 561 16.28 13.27 37.96
CA GLU A 561 17.16 14.43 38.10
C GLU A 561 18.45 14.26 37.29
N GLU A 562 18.89 13.00 37.08
CA GLU A 562 20.10 12.66 36.32
C GLU A 562 19.79 12.39 34.83
N ALA A 563 18.60 11.85 34.52
CA ALA A 563 18.17 11.56 33.15
C ALA A 563 17.76 12.81 32.34
N PHE A 564 17.45 13.91 33.03
CA PHE A 564 16.85 15.11 32.43
C PHE A 564 17.87 16.25 32.41
N PHE A 565 18.77 16.26 31.43
CA PHE A 565 19.54 17.46 31.12
C PHE A 565 18.56 18.54 30.63
N GLU A 566 18.40 19.65 31.37
CA GLU A 566 17.74 20.83 30.81
C GLU A 566 18.51 21.24 29.55
N PRO A 567 17.87 21.27 28.35
CA PRO A 567 18.55 21.75 27.16
C PRO A 567 18.99 23.18 27.39
N ILE A 568 20.21 23.52 26.97
CA ILE A 568 20.68 24.92 26.98
C ILE A 568 19.61 25.77 26.29
N LYS A 569 18.97 26.69 27.04
CA LYS A 569 17.88 27.58 26.57
C LYS A 569 18.38 28.52 25.46
N GLY A 570 18.55 27.97 24.26
CA GLY A 570 18.84 28.67 23.02
C GLY A 570 17.56 29.02 22.24
N ARG A 571 17.73 29.78 21.17
CA ARG A 571 16.65 30.32 20.29
C ARG A 571 15.64 29.29 19.76
N TRP A 572 15.96 27.99 19.82
CA TRP A 572 15.17 26.88 19.28
C TRP A 572 14.32 26.14 20.32
N HIS A 573 14.55 26.36 21.62
CA HIS A 573 13.82 25.73 22.73
C HIS A 573 12.67 26.62 23.20
N THR A 574 11.86 27.11 22.26
CA THR A 574 10.62 27.83 22.57
C THR A 574 9.48 26.83 22.73
N GLU A 575 8.51 27.18 23.56
CA GLU A 575 7.29 26.37 23.77
C GLU A 575 6.56 26.11 22.44
N GLU A 576 6.56 27.09 21.55
CA GLU A 576 5.99 26.99 20.21
C GLU A 576 6.68 25.91 19.36
N ASN A 577 8.01 25.79 19.42
CA ASN A 577 8.75 24.77 18.69
C ASN A 577 8.51 23.37 19.27
N LEU A 578 8.38 23.25 20.59
CA LEU A 578 8.03 22.00 21.26
C LEU A 578 6.60 21.56 20.89
N GLN A 579 5.64 22.50 20.84
CA GLN A 579 4.30 22.20 20.35
C GLN A 579 4.34 21.74 18.88
N LYS A 580 5.10 22.44 18.02
CA LYS A 580 5.27 22.04 16.62
C LYS A 580 5.87 20.63 16.49
N GLN A 581 6.85 20.30 17.33
CA GLN A 581 7.43 18.96 17.41
C GLN A 581 6.40 17.91 17.86
N ALA A 582 5.62 18.20 18.91
CA ALA A 582 4.57 17.30 19.40
C ALA A 582 3.52 17.01 18.31
N PHE A 583 2.99 18.03 17.64
CA PHE A 583 2.01 17.83 16.56
C PHE A 583 2.63 17.16 15.33
N SER A 584 3.94 17.33 15.09
CA SER A 584 4.65 16.55 14.08
C SER A 584 4.71 15.05 14.46
N GLN A 585 4.98 14.73 15.74
CA GLN A 585 4.97 13.37 16.25
C GLN A 585 3.57 12.75 16.16
N TYR A 586 2.51 13.51 16.49
CA TYR A 586 1.12 13.03 16.41
C TYR A 586 0.71 12.71 14.98
N GLY A 587 1.10 13.59 14.05
CA GLY A 587 0.84 13.42 12.63
C GLY A 587 1.52 12.16 12.09
N ALA A 588 2.80 11.98 12.41
CA ALA A 588 3.55 10.77 12.07
C ALA A 588 2.91 9.51 12.67
N LEU A 589 2.55 9.52 13.95
CA LEU A 589 1.94 8.39 14.64
C LEU A 589 0.63 7.95 13.96
N MET A 590 -0.27 8.88 13.67
CA MET A 590 -1.54 8.59 12.97
C MET A 590 -1.31 8.13 11.53
N ALA A 591 -0.33 8.71 10.83
CA ALA A 591 -0.01 8.38 9.45
C ALA A 591 0.65 7.00 9.28
N ASP A 592 1.55 6.63 10.20
CA ASP A 592 2.13 5.29 10.30
C ASP A 592 1.02 4.26 10.50
N ARG A 593 0.11 4.55 11.43
CA ARG A 593 -1.03 3.67 11.73
C ARG A 593 -1.97 3.50 10.54
N LEU A 594 -2.28 4.57 9.82
CA LEU A 594 -3.05 4.50 8.57
C LEU A 594 -2.33 3.66 7.50
N SER A 595 -1.00 3.78 7.41
CA SER A 595 -0.19 3.05 6.41
C SER A 595 -0.22 1.54 6.64
N LEU A 596 -0.23 1.10 7.90
CA LEU A 596 -0.27 -0.33 8.25
C LEU A 596 -1.50 -1.05 7.70
N GLN A 597 -2.61 -0.34 7.45
CA GLN A 597 -3.82 -0.94 6.91
C GLN A 597 -3.71 -1.32 5.44
N VAL A 598 -2.77 -0.72 4.71
CA VAL A 598 -2.45 -1.11 3.33
C VAL A 598 -1.84 -2.51 3.32
N THR A 599 -0.90 -2.75 4.25
CA THR A 599 -0.21 -4.04 4.40
C THR A 599 -1.09 -5.07 5.09
N TYR A 600 -1.90 -4.65 6.07
CA TYR A 600 -2.75 -5.50 6.90
C TYR A 600 -4.23 -5.05 6.85
N PRO A 601 -4.99 -5.39 5.79
CA PRO A 601 -6.37 -4.91 5.60
C PRO A 601 -7.36 -5.31 6.71
N LYS A 602 -7.04 -6.35 7.48
CA LYS A 602 -7.85 -6.81 8.63
C LYS A 602 -7.56 -6.04 9.92
N LEU A 603 -6.46 -5.28 9.98
CA LEU A 603 -6.07 -4.50 11.16
C LEU A 603 -6.94 -3.23 11.23
N PRO A 604 -7.74 -3.03 12.30
CA PRO A 604 -8.49 -1.79 12.47
C PRO A 604 -7.53 -0.62 12.65
N TRP A 605 -7.97 0.56 12.19
CA TRP A 605 -7.14 1.77 12.25
C TRP A 605 -6.90 2.13 13.71
N LEU A 606 -7.98 2.14 14.49
CA LEU A 606 -7.94 2.16 15.93
C LEU A 606 -8.59 0.89 16.46
N LYS A 607 -7.83 0.10 17.22
CA LYS A 607 -8.36 -0.99 18.02
C LYS A 607 -8.82 -0.40 19.35
N SER A 608 -10.08 -0.60 19.70
CA SER A 608 -10.58 -0.02 20.94
C SER A 608 -10.08 -0.81 22.14
N MET A 609 -9.48 -0.10 23.09
CA MET A 609 -8.96 -0.65 24.33
C MET A 609 -10.11 -1.04 25.28
N SER A 610 -9.87 -2.01 26.16
CA SER A 610 -10.80 -2.40 27.23
C SER A 610 -11.16 -1.22 28.14
N SER A 611 -10.21 -0.33 28.37
CA SER A 611 -10.38 0.93 29.10
C SER A 611 -9.51 2.04 28.50
N LEU A 612 -9.87 3.29 28.78
CA LEU A 612 -9.16 4.46 28.26
C LEU A 612 -7.74 4.52 28.86
N PRO A 613 -6.73 4.99 28.09
CA PRO A 613 -5.44 5.35 28.63
C PRO A 613 -5.60 6.31 29.81
N GLY A 614 -4.77 6.18 30.83
CA GLY A 614 -4.93 6.96 32.05
C GLY A 614 -3.64 7.25 32.79
N THR A 615 -3.76 8.07 33.83
CA THR A 615 -2.68 8.34 34.78
C THR A 615 -2.56 7.23 35.81
N LEU A 616 -1.46 7.21 36.56
CA LEU A 616 -1.25 6.24 37.64
C LEU A 616 -2.39 6.27 38.69
N GLY A 617 -2.97 7.45 38.95
CA GLY A 617 -4.11 7.65 39.84
C GLY A 617 -5.46 7.14 39.30
N GLY A 618 -5.50 6.63 38.06
CA GLY A 618 -6.71 6.10 37.43
C GLY A 618 -7.59 7.13 36.74
N ALA A 619 -7.13 8.39 36.60
CA ALA A 619 -7.83 9.38 35.78
C ALA A 619 -7.60 9.06 34.30
N ALA A 620 -8.68 8.91 33.54
CA ALA A 620 -8.60 8.63 32.11
C ALA A 620 -8.26 9.90 31.31
N PHE A 621 -7.41 9.76 30.30
CA PHE A 621 -7.24 10.76 29.25
C PHE A 621 -8.48 10.73 28.34
N ASP A 622 -8.96 11.90 27.94
CA ASP A 622 -10.13 12.03 27.10
C ASP A 622 -9.77 12.33 25.63
N SER A 623 -10.80 12.22 24.77
CA SER A 623 -10.82 12.74 23.40
C SER A 623 -9.54 12.47 22.58
N LYS A 624 -8.80 13.53 22.19
CA LYS A 624 -7.62 13.40 21.31
C LYS A 624 -6.44 12.71 21.97
N LEU A 625 -6.26 12.87 23.28
CA LEU A 625 -5.14 12.27 24.00
C LEU A 625 -5.37 10.76 24.13
N SER A 626 -6.62 10.36 24.37
CA SER A 626 -6.98 8.95 24.44
C SER A 626 -6.62 8.18 23.17
N ILE A 627 -6.87 8.74 21.98
CA ILE A 627 -6.55 8.04 20.72
C ILE A 627 -5.04 7.99 20.47
N LEU A 628 -4.32 9.08 20.76
CA LEU A 628 -2.87 9.17 20.51
C LEU A 628 -2.12 8.20 21.41
N LEU A 629 -2.46 8.18 22.70
CA LEU A 629 -1.85 7.28 23.66
C LEU A 629 -2.21 5.82 23.38
N ALA A 630 -3.43 5.51 22.94
CA ALA A 630 -3.80 4.16 22.53
C ALA A 630 -2.97 3.68 21.32
N ILE A 631 -2.82 4.51 20.28
CA ILE A 631 -1.99 4.17 19.11
C ILE A 631 -0.52 4.02 19.52
N TYR A 632 -0.03 4.87 20.42
CA TYR A 632 1.35 4.81 20.92
C TYR A 632 1.59 3.54 21.76
N THR A 633 0.67 3.17 22.65
CA THR A 633 0.71 1.90 23.40
C THR A 633 0.81 0.71 22.47
N GLU A 634 -0.01 0.67 21.42
CA GLU A 634 0.03 -0.43 20.46
C GLU A 634 1.31 -0.43 19.61
N LYS A 635 1.83 0.74 19.21
CA LYS A 635 3.07 0.87 18.42
C LYS A 635 4.28 0.35 19.17
N GLU A 636 4.40 0.70 20.45
CA GLU A 636 5.54 0.32 21.30
C GLU A 636 5.37 -1.05 21.97
N GLY A 637 4.20 -1.68 21.83
CA GLY A 637 3.91 -3.01 22.37
C GLY A 637 3.73 -3.05 23.90
N TYR A 638 3.27 -1.96 24.51
CA TYR A 638 2.99 -1.91 25.95
C TYR A 638 1.76 -2.75 26.32
N GLU A 639 1.82 -3.45 27.46
CA GLU A 639 0.70 -4.24 28.00
C GLU A 639 -0.41 -3.35 28.56
N VAL A 640 -0.06 -2.22 29.21
CA VAL A 640 -1.05 -1.31 29.82
C VAL A 640 -0.87 0.15 29.35
N PRO A 641 -1.96 0.88 29.06
CA PRO A 641 -1.91 2.27 28.61
C PRO A 641 -1.87 3.26 29.77
N VAL A 642 -0.97 3.05 30.73
CA VAL A 642 -0.81 3.94 31.90
C VAL A 642 0.41 4.84 31.70
N PHE A 643 0.22 6.15 31.84
CA PHE A 643 1.25 7.15 31.59
C PHE A 643 1.51 8.03 32.82
N LEU A 644 2.78 8.36 33.03
CA LEU A 644 3.30 9.16 34.14
C LEU A 644 4.02 10.40 33.61
N SER A 645 3.77 11.53 34.25
CA SER A 645 4.51 12.77 34.02
C SER A 645 5.82 12.80 34.81
N GLU A 646 6.68 13.78 34.53
CA GLU A 646 7.88 14.03 35.34
C GLU A 646 7.58 14.30 36.82
N GLU A 647 6.40 14.86 37.12
CA GLU A 647 5.94 15.13 38.48
C GLU A 647 5.57 13.82 39.19
N ASP A 648 4.80 12.95 38.51
CA ASP A 648 4.42 11.63 39.03
C ASP A 648 5.65 10.74 39.32
N LEU A 649 6.65 10.80 38.43
CA LEU A 649 7.91 10.06 38.61
C LEU A 649 8.68 10.52 39.87
N LYS A 650 8.65 11.82 40.17
CA LYS A 650 9.30 12.38 41.37
C LYS A 650 8.53 12.02 42.63
N GLU A 651 7.21 12.14 42.61
CA GLU A 651 6.33 11.81 43.74
C GLU A 651 6.42 10.32 44.12
N GLU A 652 6.46 9.42 43.14
CA GLU A 652 6.55 7.97 43.36
C GLU A 652 8.00 7.46 43.44
N HIS A 653 8.98 8.37 43.31
CA HIS A 653 10.43 8.12 43.30
C HIS A 653 10.88 7.08 42.25
N LEU A 654 10.23 7.06 41.09
CA LEU A 654 10.46 6.10 40.02
C LEU A 654 11.65 6.52 39.15
N LYS A 655 12.36 5.51 38.62
CA LYS A 655 13.43 5.69 37.65
C LYS A 655 12.94 5.34 36.26
N VAL A 656 13.50 5.99 35.25
CA VAL A 656 13.12 5.82 33.84
C VAL A 656 14.23 5.13 33.07
N ASP A 657 13.85 4.26 32.14
CA ASP A 657 14.75 3.65 31.17
C ASP A 657 15.18 4.69 30.13
N ILE A 658 16.46 5.11 30.19
CA ILE A 658 17.02 6.15 29.32
C ILE A 658 17.17 5.71 27.86
N SER A 659 17.03 4.42 27.57
CA SER A 659 17.08 3.92 26.19
C SER A 659 15.81 4.25 25.39
N ARG A 660 14.71 4.64 26.08
CA ARG A 660 13.42 4.89 25.46
C ARG A 660 13.05 6.37 25.49
N GLU A 661 12.52 6.87 24.37
CA GLU A 661 12.06 8.25 24.27
C GLU A 661 10.72 8.48 24.98
N ALA A 662 10.54 9.66 25.54
CA ALA A 662 9.30 10.09 26.17
C ALA A 662 8.28 10.54 25.12
N PHE A 663 7.00 10.30 25.38
CA PHE A 663 5.92 10.85 24.57
C PHE A 663 5.68 12.32 24.92
N LEU A 664 5.78 13.23 23.94
CA LEU A 664 5.58 14.66 24.18
C LEU A 664 4.10 15.02 24.08
N LEU A 665 3.48 15.38 25.21
CA LEU A 665 2.08 15.78 25.32
C LEU A 665 1.95 17.31 25.26
N ALA A 666 1.33 17.84 24.21
CA ALA A 666 1.08 19.26 24.02
C ALA A 666 -0.30 19.65 24.55
N ASP A 667 -0.31 20.58 25.50
CA ASP A 667 -1.49 21.23 26.08
C ASP A 667 -1.60 22.68 25.54
N GLU A 668 -2.69 23.39 25.85
CA GLU A 668 -2.92 24.77 25.37
C GLU A 668 -1.81 25.74 25.77
N SER A 669 -1.18 25.51 26.93
CA SER A 669 -0.18 26.41 27.50
C SER A 669 1.25 25.86 27.54
N ARG A 670 1.44 24.53 27.53
CA ARG A 670 2.76 23.86 27.73
C ARG A 670 2.82 22.45 27.13
N CYS A 671 4.02 21.97 26.85
CA CYS A 671 4.35 20.60 26.51
C CYS A 671 4.93 19.86 27.72
N ARG A 672 4.41 18.65 27.98
CA ARG A 672 4.82 17.76 29.08
C ARG A 672 5.36 16.46 28.51
N ARG A 673 6.41 15.90 29.11
CA ARG A 673 6.90 14.56 28.77
C ARG A 673 6.13 13.52 29.57
N MET A 674 5.61 12.53 28.87
CA MET A 674 4.86 11.42 29.41
C MET A 674 5.62 10.12 29.17
N TYR A 675 5.68 9.27 30.18
CA TYR A 675 6.32 7.97 30.14
C TYR A 675 5.27 6.91 30.38
N ASN A 676 5.22 5.87 29.57
CA ASN A 676 4.45 4.69 29.91
C ASN A 676 5.05 4.06 31.18
N ILE A 677 4.21 3.49 32.03
CA ILE A 677 4.61 2.82 33.27
C ILE A 677 5.66 1.72 33.06
N GLU A 678 5.65 1.05 31.90
CA GLU A 678 6.61 0.01 31.52
C GLU A 678 7.99 0.55 31.12
N GLN A 679 8.09 1.86 30.84
CA GLN A 679 9.36 2.57 30.65
C GLN A 679 10.02 2.93 31.99
N THR A 680 9.42 2.55 33.11
CA THR A 680 9.91 2.85 34.46
C THR A 680 10.24 1.56 35.22
N ASN A 681 10.90 1.69 36.36
CA ASN A 681 11.13 0.56 37.28
C ASN A 681 9.91 0.27 38.20
N PHE A 682 8.71 0.72 37.83
CA PHE A 682 7.49 0.55 38.64
C PHE A 682 7.18 -0.92 38.92
N ALA A 683 7.28 -1.80 37.93
CA ALA A 683 6.97 -3.22 38.09
C ALA A 683 7.91 -3.91 39.09
N GLU A 684 9.18 -3.52 39.12
CA GLU A 684 10.18 -4.03 40.07
C GLU A 684 9.97 -3.48 41.48
N ARG A 685 9.60 -2.19 41.57
CA ARG A 685 9.45 -1.49 42.86
C ARG A 685 8.12 -1.77 43.54
N TYR A 686 7.04 -1.93 42.78
CA TYR A 686 5.67 -2.11 43.26
C TYR A 686 4.96 -3.26 42.53
N PRO A 687 5.43 -4.51 42.66
CA PRO A 687 4.91 -5.66 41.90
C PRO A 687 3.43 -5.95 42.19
N GLU A 688 2.96 -5.76 43.42
CA GLU A 688 1.54 -5.96 43.77
C GLU A 688 0.63 -4.93 43.08
N ARG A 689 0.99 -3.63 43.13
CA ARG A 689 0.27 -2.56 42.41
C ARG A 689 0.32 -2.77 40.90
N TRP A 690 1.40 -3.34 40.37
CA TRP A 690 1.57 -3.66 38.96
C TRP A 690 0.58 -4.75 38.50
N GLU A 691 0.45 -5.84 39.27
CA GLU A 691 -0.58 -6.87 39.03
C GLU A 691 -2.00 -6.30 39.11
N GLU A 692 -2.28 -5.43 40.09
CA GLU A 692 -3.58 -4.75 40.20
C GLU A 692 -3.88 -3.86 38.98
N ILE A 693 -2.89 -3.13 38.47
CA ILE A 693 -3.02 -2.34 37.24
C ILE A 693 -3.32 -3.27 36.07
N LYS A 694 -2.52 -4.32 35.85
CA LYS A 694 -2.77 -5.28 34.75
C LYS A 694 -4.18 -5.88 34.82
N SER A 695 -4.62 -6.29 36.01
CA SER A 695 -5.95 -6.86 36.22
C SER A 695 -7.09 -5.88 35.86
N ARG A 696 -6.94 -4.58 36.18
CA ARG A 696 -7.92 -3.53 35.81
C ARG A 696 -8.07 -3.34 34.30
N TYR A 697 -7.02 -3.59 33.53
CA TYR A 697 -7.03 -3.44 32.07
C TYR A 697 -7.35 -4.76 31.34
N GLN A 698 -7.35 -5.91 32.03
CA GLN A 698 -7.74 -7.21 31.49
C GLN A 698 -9.25 -7.52 31.57
N THR A 699 -10.05 -6.67 32.21
CA THR A 699 -11.49 -6.86 32.38
C THR A 699 -12.26 -6.60 31.07
N SER A 700 -13.39 -7.31 30.86
CA SER A 700 -14.15 -7.30 29.60
C SER A 700 -14.74 -5.93 29.23
N LYS A 701 -14.74 -5.60 27.92
CA LYS A 701 -15.39 -4.40 27.34
C LYS A 701 -16.82 -4.22 27.89
N GLY A 702 -17.10 -3.09 28.53
CA GLY A 702 -18.45 -2.73 28.97
C GLY A 702 -19.38 -2.43 27.78
N ASP A 703 -20.69 -2.59 27.97
CA ASP A 703 -21.75 -2.37 26.96
C ASP A 703 -22.04 -0.87 26.72
N SER A 704 -20.99 -0.08 26.47
CA SER A 704 -21.09 1.37 26.25
C SER A 704 -21.57 1.72 24.83
N SER A 705 -21.44 0.81 23.87
CA SER A 705 -21.90 1.00 22.47
C SER A 705 -23.42 1.19 22.38
N SER A 706 -24.17 0.61 23.32
CA SER A 706 -25.62 0.77 23.48
C SER A 706 -26.04 2.24 23.67
N GLN A 707 -25.18 3.06 24.28
CA GLN A 707 -25.43 4.49 24.52
C GLN A 707 -25.41 5.28 23.21
N LEU A 708 -24.43 5.05 22.34
CA LEU A 708 -24.32 5.72 21.05
C LEU A 708 -25.51 5.37 20.14
N ARG A 709 -25.99 4.12 20.18
CA ARG A 709 -27.18 3.68 19.44
C ARG A 709 -28.43 4.47 19.81
N THR A 710 -28.55 4.98 21.04
CA THR A 710 -29.72 5.74 21.44
C THR A 710 -29.93 7.01 20.63
N LEU A 711 -28.86 7.57 20.06
CA LEU A 711 -28.94 8.75 19.20
C LEU A 711 -29.69 8.50 17.88
N THR A 712 -29.87 7.23 17.49
CA THR A 712 -30.65 6.85 16.30
C THR A 712 -32.17 6.92 16.55
N ILE A 713 -32.59 7.02 17.81
CA ILE A 713 -34.01 7.17 18.16
C ILE A 713 -34.44 8.59 17.79
N LYS A 714 -35.53 8.71 17.04
CA LYS A 714 -36.08 10.00 16.62
C LYS A 714 -36.31 10.91 17.84
N GLY A 715 -35.70 12.10 17.82
CA GLY A 715 -35.78 13.08 18.91
C GLY A 715 -34.66 13.00 19.96
N HIS A 716 -33.79 11.99 19.91
CA HIS A 716 -32.62 11.90 20.82
C HIS A 716 -31.38 12.62 20.28
N TYR A 717 -31.37 13.00 19.00
CA TYR A 717 -30.34 13.80 18.34
C TYR A 717 -31.03 14.84 17.43
N PRO A 718 -30.50 16.08 17.30
CA PRO A 718 -31.15 17.16 16.54
C PRO A 718 -31.22 16.90 15.02
N THR A 719 -30.29 16.13 14.47
CA THR A 719 -30.26 15.75 13.06
C THR A 719 -30.97 14.42 12.85
N LEU A 720 -31.86 14.35 11.87
CA LEU A 720 -32.59 13.11 11.59
C LEU A 720 -31.67 12.09 10.94
N ILE A 721 -31.75 10.83 11.38
CA ILE A 721 -31.01 9.71 10.77
C ILE A 721 -31.99 8.86 9.96
N VAL A 722 -31.71 8.71 8.66
CA VAL A 722 -32.51 7.92 7.71
C VAL A 722 -31.68 6.74 7.21
N PHE A 723 -32.33 5.58 7.12
CA PHE A 723 -31.70 4.32 6.74
C PHE A 723 -31.91 3.97 5.25
N ASP A 724 -31.60 4.91 4.36
CA ASP A 724 -31.75 4.81 2.89
C ASP A 724 -30.41 4.78 2.13
N GLY A 725 -29.29 4.86 2.84
CA GLY A 725 -27.94 4.91 2.29
C GLY A 725 -27.33 3.53 1.97
N LYS A 726 -26.10 3.54 1.45
CA LYS A 726 -25.30 2.34 1.19
C LYS A 726 -24.27 2.11 2.30
N LYS A 727 -23.95 0.85 2.57
CA LYS A 727 -22.87 0.46 3.51
C LYS A 727 -21.57 1.15 3.11
N ASN A 728 -20.79 1.65 4.07
CA ASN A 728 -19.51 2.32 3.86
C ASN A 728 -19.62 3.68 3.13
N MET A 729 -20.83 4.20 2.93
CA MET A 729 -21.10 5.45 2.21
C MET A 729 -22.11 6.32 2.95
N VAL A 730 -21.86 6.57 4.24
CA VAL A 730 -22.65 7.54 5.01
C VAL A 730 -22.50 8.93 4.40
N SER A 731 -23.59 9.71 4.37
CA SER A 731 -23.57 11.11 3.94
C SER A 731 -24.43 11.96 4.86
N TYR A 732 -24.14 13.26 4.89
CA TYR A 732 -24.91 14.25 5.61
C TYR A 732 -25.37 15.33 4.63
N SER A 733 -26.68 15.63 4.64
CA SER A 733 -27.30 16.68 3.85
C SER A 733 -27.57 17.88 4.75
N GLU A 734 -26.84 18.98 4.55
CA GLU A 734 -27.04 20.22 5.30
C GLU A 734 -28.40 20.85 5.01
N LYS A 735 -28.84 20.82 3.73
CA LYS A 735 -30.13 21.39 3.30
C LYS A 735 -31.33 20.76 3.98
N GLU A 736 -31.28 19.45 4.18
CA GLU A 736 -32.37 18.68 4.80
C GLU A 736 -32.12 18.46 6.30
N ASN A 737 -30.90 18.72 6.78
CA ASN A 737 -30.40 18.33 8.10
C ASN A 737 -30.68 16.84 8.38
N VAL A 738 -30.24 15.99 7.45
CA VAL A 738 -30.43 14.52 7.48
C VAL A 738 -29.10 13.80 7.31
N ILE A 739 -28.87 12.77 8.12
CA ILE A 739 -27.80 11.78 7.93
C ILE A 739 -28.40 10.57 7.20
N HIS A 740 -27.85 10.23 6.03
CA HIS A 740 -28.23 9.05 5.26
C HIS A 740 -27.22 7.93 5.50
N MET A 741 -27.68 6.80 6.00
CA MET A 741 -26.84 5.62 6.27
C MET A 741 -27.55 4.32 5.89
N ALA A 742 -26.81 3.21 5.78
CA ALA A 742 -27.44 1.92 5.55
C ALA A 742 -28.12 1.36 6.81
N PRO A 743 -29.17 0.54 6.67
CA PRO A 743 -29.74 -0.21 7.80
C PRO A 743 -28.72 -1.13 8.47
N SER A 744 -28.86 -1.39 9.77
CA SER A 744 -27.94 -2.24 10.54
C SER A 744 -27.79 -3.66 9.96
N SER A 745 -28.83 -4.19 9.31
CA SER A 745 -28.84 -5.51 8.65
C SER A 745 -27.86 -5.65 7.48
N HIS A 746 -27.35 -4.54 6.93
CA HIS A 746 -26.43 -4.54 5.80
C HIS A 746 -24.96 -4.62 6.24
N PHE A 747 -24.67 -4.57 7.53
CA PHE A 747 -23.31 -4.59 8.07
C PHE A 747 -22.94 -5.97 8.63
N ASP A 748 -21.74 -6.44 8.32
CA ASP A 748 -21.24 -7.75 8.79
C ASP A 748 -20.78 -7.69 10.26
N SER A 749 -20.56 -6.49 10.80
CA SER A 749 -20.13 -6.24 12.18
C SER A 749 -20.79 -4.98 12.71
N GLU A 750 -21.14 -5.02 14.00
CA GLU A 750 -21.65 -3.87 14.76
C GLU A 750 -20.66 -2.70 14.74
N ASP A 751 -19.36 -2.96 14.80
CA ASP A 751 -18.32 -1.94 14.74
C ASP A 751 -18.39 -1.12 13.43
N ASN A 752 -18.67 -1.78 12.30
CA ASN A 752 -18.80 -1.10 11.00
C ASN A 752 -20.05 -0.20 10.95
N TYR A 753 -21.14 -0.65 11.59
CA TYR A 753 -22.36 0.15 11.72
C TYR A 753 -22.13 1.38 12.61
N LEU A 754 -21.48 1.18 13.77
CA LEU A 754 -21.17 2.27 14.71
C LEU A 754 -20.16 3.26 14.12
N ARG A 755 -19.23 2.79 13.29
CA ARG A 755 -18.33 3.67 12.52
C ARG A 755 -19.10 4.56 11.57
N ASP A 756 -19.96 4.01 10.71
CA ASP A 756 -20.73 4.81 9.75
C ASP A 756 -21.67 5.79 10.47
N LEU A 757 -22.30 5.37 11.57
CA LEU A 757 -23.08 6.25 12.45
C LEU A 757 -22.21 7.41 12.97
N SER A 758 -21.03 7.11 13.49
CA SER A 758 -20.12 8.10 14.07
C SER A 758 -19.61 9.11 13.03
N ILE A 759 -19.25 8.66 11.83
CA ILE A 759 -18.85 9.54 10.73
C ILE A 759 -20.02 10.48 10.35
N GLY A 760 -21.25 9.95 10.26
CA GLY A 760 -22.45 10.75 9.99
C GLY A 760 -22.71 11.81 11.06
N LEU A 761 -22.61 11.43 12.33
CA LEU A 761 -22.76 12.34 13.47
C LEU A 761 -21.70 13.45 13.44
N VAL A 762 -20.42 13.10 13.23
CA VAL A 762 -19.33 14.10 13.16
C VAL A 762 -19.59 15.11 12.04
N ARG A 763 -19.95 14.64 10.83
CA ARG A 763 -20.25 15.54 9.71
C ARG A 763 -21.44 16.45 9.98
N SER A 764 -22.46 15.98 10.71
CA SER A 764 -23.64 16.79 11.04
C SER A 764 -23.34 17.97 11.97
N THR A 765 -22.26 17.88 12.77
CA THR A 765 -21.78 19.01 13.59
C THR A 765 -21.04 20.08 12.78
N ARG A 766 -20.71 19.82 11.51
CA ARG A 766 -19.82 20.65 10.68
C ARG A 766 -20.54 21.23 9.46
N LYS A 767 -21.66 21.92 9.70
CA LYS A 767 -22.58 22.41 8.65
C LYS A 767 -21.91 23.31 7.62
N GLU A 768 -21.11 24.29 8.04
CA GLU A 768 -20.42 25.21 7.13
C GLU A 768 -19.37 24.52 6.27
N ALA A 769 -18.63 23.56 6.83
CA ALA A 769 -17.65 22.78 6.08
C ALA A 769 -18.32 21.92 4.99
N CYS A 770 -19.54 21.45 5.23
CA CYS A 770 -20.32 20.66 4.27
C CYS A 770 -20.80 21.46 3.04
N LYS A 771 -20.75 22.81 3.10
CA LYS A 771 -21.04 23.68 1.94
C LYS A 771 -19.88 23.78 0.96
N LEU A 772 -18.69 23.33 1.36
CA LEU A 772 -17.49 23.34 0.52
C LEU A 772 -17.45 22.07 -0.35
N HIS A 773 -17.31 22.26 -1.66
CA HIS A 773 -17.34 21.15 -2.63
C HIS A 773 -16.03 20.96 -3.39
N THR A 774 -14.95 21.64 -3.00
CA THR A 774 -13.65 21.39 -3.61
C THR A 774 -13.14 20.03 -3.16
N TYR A 775 -12.49 19.31 -4.09
CA TYR A 775 -11.93 17.99 -3.81
C TYR A 775 -11.00 18.01 -2.58
N GLU A 776 -10.18 19.05 -2.45
CA GLU A 776 -9.27 19.20 -1.32
C GLU A 776 -10.00 19.29 0.03
N HIS A 777 -11.10 20.06 0.09
CA HIS A 777 -11.91 20.17 1.31
C HIS A 777 -12.60 18.86 1.65
N LEU A 778 -13.17 18.18 0.65
CA LEU A 778 -13.84 16.88 0.85
C LEU A 778 -12.87 15.84 1.42
N VAL A 779 -11.65 15.76 0.88
CA VAL A 779 -10.64 14.80 1.35
C VAL A 779 -10.14 15.14 2.75
N LYS A 780 -9.97 16.43 3.09
CA LYS A 780 -9.60 16.87 4.44
C LYS A 780 -10.71 16.61 5.46
N GLU A 781 -11.96 16.85 5.07
CA GLU A 781 -13.13 16.62 5.90
C GLU A 781 -13.36 15.12 6.14
N ASP A 782 -13.09 14.26 5.15
CA ASP A 782 -13.14 12.82 5.34
C ASP A 782 -12.12 12.32 6.37
N LEU A 783 -10.90 12.85 6.36
CA LEU A 783 -9.89 12.54 7.38
C LEU A 783 -10.34 12.99 8.76
N LEU A 784 -10.87 14.21 8.86
CA LEU A 784 -11.38 14.78 10.10
C LEU A 784 -12.52 13.95 10.68
N ALA A 785 -13.50 13.58 9.85
CA ALA A 785 -14.62 12.76 10.26
C ALA A 785 -14.18 11.37 10.74
N HIS A 786 -13.15 10.79 10.11
CA HIS A 786 -12.53 9.55 10.60
C HIS A 786 -11.83 9.75 11.93
N ILE A 787 -11.02 10.81 12.12
CA ILE A 787 -10.36 11.11 13.40
C ILE A 787 -11.42 11.29 14.52
N GLY A 788 -12.51 12.00 14.24
CA GLY A 788 -13.63 12.14 15.19
C GLY A 788 -14.30 10.79 15.49
N CYS A 789 -14.50 9.96 14.48
CA CYS A 789 -14.99 8.58 14.65
C CYS A 789 -14.04 7.74 15.52
N ALA A 790 -12.72 7.91 15.39
CA ALA A 790 -11.73 7.22 16.23
C ALA A 790 -11.87 7.61 17.71
N MET A 791 -12.07 8.90 18.01
CA MET A 791 -12.32 9.37 19.38
C MET A 791 -13.61 8.77 19.96
N ILE A 792 -14.67 8.71 19.15
CA ILE A 792 -15.95 8.12 19.54
C ILE A 792 -15.81 6.61 19.75
N GLY A 793 -15.08 5.90 18.88
CA GLY A 793 -14.77 4.48 18.99
C GLY A 793 -14.03 4.12 20.27
N GLN A 794 -13.11 4.98 20.69
CA GLN A 794 -12.38 4.82 21.93
C GLN A 794 -13.28 5.01 23.17
N LYS A 795 -14.15 6.04 23.20
CA LYS A 795 -15.08 6.28 24.32
C LYS A 795 -16.17 5.21 24.44
N PHE A 796 -16.69 4.72 23.32
CA PHE A 796 -17.80 3.74 23.29
C PHE A 796 -17.38 2.30 22.98
N HIS A 797 -16.08 2.01 23.05
CA HIS A 797 -15.48 0.67 23.00
C HIS A 797 -15.65 -0.15 21.71
N PHE A 798 -15.73 0.47 20.52
CA PHE A 798 -15.82 -0.23 19.23
C PHE A 798 -14.62 0.04 18.31
N ASP A 799 -14.25 -0.95 17.50
CA ASP A 799 -13.06 -0.87 16.63
C ASP A 799 -13.35 -0.03 15.37
N VAL A 800 -12.43 0.86 15.01
CA VAL A 800 -12.61 1.76 13.87
C VAL A 800 -11.76 1.28 12.69
N ARG A 801 -12.42 0.77 11.65
CA ARG A 801 -11.77 0.41 10.38
C ARG A 801 -11.78 1.59 9.41
N SER A 802 -10.65 1.88 8.77
CA SER A 802 -10.62 2.91 7.72
C SER A 802 -11.39 2.45 6.48
N LEU A 803 -12.04 3.39 5.81
CA LEU A 803 -12.75 3.17 4.55
C LEU A 803 -11.82 3.16 3.33
N GLY A 804 -10.55 3.57 3.50
CA GLY A 804 -9.51 3.53 2.46
C GLY A 804 -8.26 4.31 2.87
N TYR A 805 -7.08 3.87 2.42
CA TYR A 805 -5.83 4.60 2.62
C TYR A 805 -5.65 5.68 1.55
N SER A 806 -5.35 6.91 1.98
CA SER A 806 -5.02 8.03 1.10
C SER A 806 -3.56 8.43 1.29
N LYS A 807 -2.74 8.29 0.25
CA LYS A 807 -1.36 8.82 0.23
C LYS A 807 -1.32 10.32 0.58
N TYR A 808 -2.39 11.03 0.22
CA TYR A 808 -2.56 12.45 0.54
C TYR A 808 -2.80 12.70 2.04
N TRP A 809 -3.57 11.86 2.74
CA TRP A 809 -3.71 11.97 4.20
C TRP A 809 -2.40 11.75 4.93
N LYS A 810 -1.61 10.74 4.50
CA LYS A 810 -0.26 10.50 5.04
C LYS A 810 0.61 11.75 4.89
N SER A 811 0.68 12.29 3.67
CA SER A 811 1.46 13.50 3.38
C SER A 811 1.00 14.71 4.22
N LEU A 812 -0.31 14.95 4.32
CA LEU A 812 -0.87 16.05 5.11
C LEU A 812 -0.50 15.96 6.59
N LEU A 813 -0.62 14.77 7.19
CA LEU A 813 -0.33 14.56 8.60
C LEU A 813 1.17 14.65 8.91
N THR A 814 2.04 14.17 8.02
CA THR A 814 3.50 14.16 8.26
C THR A 814 4.18 15.48 7.93
N GLN A 815 3.73 16.20 6.90
CA GLN A 815 4.41 17.41 6.41
C GLN A 815 3.91 18.69 7.08
N ASN A 816 2.70 18.71 7.63
CA ASN A 816 2.07 19.93 8.14
C ASN A 816 1.57 19.79 9.61
N PRO A 817 2.44 20.06 10.60
CA PRO A 817 2.05 20.02 12.01
C PRO A 817 0.92 20.98 12.39
N ALA A 818 0.79 22.12 11.69
CA ALA A 818 -0.30 23.07 11.93
C ALA A 818 -1.66 22.51 11.46
N PHE A 819 -1.67 21.78 10.34
CA PHE A 819 -2.84 21.03 9.91
C PHE A 819 -3.17 19.93 10.92
N THR A 820 -2.19 19.17 11.40
CA THR A 820 -2.40 18.13 12.43
C THR A 820 -3.02 18.69 13.71
N LYS A 821 -2.52 19.84 14.20
CA LYS A 821 -3.12 20.56 15.33
C LYS A 821 -4.58 20.93 15.04
N SER A 822 -4.81 21.57 13.89
CA SER A 822 -6.14 22.05 13.48
C SER A 822 -7.16 20.91 13.34
N VAL A 823 -6.79 19.80 12.67
CA VAL A 823 -7.70 18.67 12.43
C VAL A 823 -8.03 17.92 13.72
N LEU A 824 -7.06 17.75 14.63
CA LEU A 824 -7.31 17.12 15.93
C LEU A 824 -8.24 17.96 16.80
N SER A 825 -8.00 19.27 16.89
CA SER A 825 -8.87 20.17 17.65
C SER A 825 -10.29 20.23 17.11
N GLN A 826 -10.45 20.27 15.77
CA GLN A 826 -11.77 20.31 15.16
C GLN A 826 -12.52 18.97 15.32
N ALA A 827 -11.83 17.84 15.17
CA ALA A 827 -12.42 16.52 15.39
C ALA A 827 -12.83 16.32 16.87
N GLU A 828 -12.02 16.79 17.80
CA GLU A 828 -12.31 16.77 19.24
C GLU A 828 -13.53 17.60 19.60
N HIS A 829 -13.67 18.79 19.01
CA HIS A 829 -14.85 19.63 19.19
C HIS A 829 -16.12 18.90 18.73
N SER A 830 -16.11 18.31 17.53
CA SER A 830 -17.23 17.51 17.01
C SER A 830 -17.55 16.29 17.89
N ALA A 831 -16.54 15.55 18.33
CA ALA A 831 -16.72 14.40 19.21
C ALA A 831 -17.32 14.81 20.57
N SER A 832 -16.87 15.92 21.14
CA SER A 832 -17.36 16.46 22.42
C SER A 832 -18.84 16.82 22.37
N ILE A 833 -19.31 17.41 21.27
CA ILE A 833 -20.75 17.67 21.05
C ILE A 833 -21.54 16.36 21.09
N ILE A 834 -21.06 15.33 20.38
CA ILE A 834 -21.72 14.01 20.31
C ILE A 834 -21.76 13.34 21.68
N PHE A 835 -20.68 13.45 22.46
CA PHE A 835 -20.61 12.94 23.83
C PHE A 835 -21.68 13.55 24.74
N GLN A 836 -21.88 14.87 24.67
CA GLN A 836 -22.92 15.55 25.45
C GLN A 836 -24.33 15.08 25.07
N TYR A 837 -24.60 14.90 23.77
CA TYR A 837 -25.89 14.38 23.31
C TYR A 837 -26.12 12.93 23.75
N ALA A 838 -25.10 12.07 23.66
CA ALA A 838 -25.20 10.69 24.11
C ALA A 838 -25.50 10.60 25.63
N GLU A 839 -24.83 11.43 26.43
CA GLU A 839 -25.06 11.51 27.89
C GLU A 839 -26.49 11.98 28.21
N LYS A 840 -26.97 13.04 27.54
CA LYS A 840 -28.34 13.55 27.69
C LYS A 840 -29.39 12.51 27.28
N ALA A 841 -29.19 11.83 26.15
CA ALA A 841 -30.08 10.79 25.64
C ALA A 841 -30.16 9.59 26.60
N CYS A 842 -29.07 9.28 27.32
CA CYS A 842 -29.06 8.25 28.35
C CYS A 842 -29.81 8.69 29.62
N GLN A 843 -29.63 9.94 30.07
CA GLN A 843 -30.34 10.49 31.24
C GLN A 843 -31.86 10.55 31.02
N ALA A 844 -32.31 10.84 29.79
CA ALA A 844 -33.72 10.88 29.43
C ALA A 844 -34.45 9.52 29.59
N LYS A 845 -33.74 8.39 29.47
CA LYS A 845 -34.32 7.06 29.73
C LYS A 845 -34.67 6.81 31.20
N THR A 846 -34.13 7.61 32.13
CA THR A 846 -34.26 7.40 33.58
C THR A 846 -35.28 8.33 34.26
N SER A 847 -35.82 9.34 33.57
CA SER A 847 -36.82 10.26 34.12
C SER A 847 -37.98 10.46 33.16
N ASP A 848 -39.22 10.29 33.64
CA ASP A 848 -40.48 10.38 32.89
C ASP A 848 -40.85 11.85 32.58
N ARG A 849 -39.97 12.56 31.88
CA ARG A 849 -40.18 13.93 31.39
C ARG A 849 -39.94 13.98 29.89
N SER A 850 -40.99 14.32 29.13
CA SER A 850 -40.88 14.68 27.72
C SER A 850 -39.91 15.85 27.57
N ILE A 851 -38.84 15.67 26.80
CA ILE A 851 -37.84 16.69 26.54
C ILE A 851 -38.49 17.81 25.71
N ASP A 852 -38.59 19.02 26.27
CA ASP A 852 -38.92 20.22 25.49
C ASP A 852 -37.64 20.78 24.86
N LEU A 853 -37.31 20.27 23.67
CA LEU A 853 -36.09 20.59 22.92
C LEU A 853 -36.06 22.04 22.41
N ARG A 854 -37.10 22.85 22.61
CA ARG A 854 -37.09 24.29 22.27
C ARG A 854 -36.25 25.13 23.23
N THR A 855 -35.92 24.60 24.41
CA THR A 855 -35.10 25.31 25.42
C THR A 855 -33.68 24.73 25.56
N THR A 856 -33.31 23.76 24.72
CA THR A 856 -32.03 23.03 24.84
C THR A 856 -31.09 23.29 23.66
N THR A 857 -30.88 24.54 23.30
CA THR A 857 -29.61 24.92 22.66
C THR A 857 -28.48 24.73 23.70
N PRO A 858 -27.31 24.18 23.34
CA PRO A 858 -26.15 24.17 24.23
C PRO A 858 -25.86 25.61 24.65
N ILE A 859 -25.98 25.90 25.95
CA ILE A 859 -26.10 27.28 26.44
C ILE A 859 -24.86 28.14 26.12
N ASP A 860 -23.70 27.54 25.82
CA ASP A 860 -22.43 28.26 25.67
C ASP A 860 -21.48 27.67 24.58
N MET A 861 -21.95 27.29 23.40
CA MET A 861 -21.05 26.86 22.30
C MET A 861 -21.41 27.49 20.94
N ASP A 862 -20.38 27.97 20.24
CA ASP A 862 -20.39 28.40 18.84
C ASP A 862 -20.34 27.15 17.95
N VAL A 863 -21.52 26.64 17.58
CA VAL A 863 -21.69 25.34 16.90
C VAL A 863 -21.24 25.37 15.44
N ASP A 864 -21.26 26.53 14.80
CA ASP A 864 -20.88 26.70 13.39
C ASP A 864 -19.53 27.40 13.19
N GLY A 865 -18.87 27.83 14.28
CA GLY A 865 -17.52 28.40 14.27
C GLY A 865 -17.47 29.84 13.75
N ASN A 866 -18.59 30.56 13.79
CA ASN A 866 -18.71 31.91 13.25
C ASN A 866 -18.37 33.02 14.28
N GLY A 867 -18.01 32.65 15.52
CA GLY A 867 -17.70 33.54 16.63
C GLY A 867 -18.91 34.04 17.42
N VAL A 868 -20.11 33.50 17.16
CA VAL A 868 -21.37 33.86 17.82
C VAL A 868 -21.93 32.64 18.55
N VAL A 869 -22.14 32.78 19.85
CA VAL A 869 -22.78 31.74 20.67
C VAL A 869 -24.28 31.71 20.33
N GLU A 870 -24.88 30.53 20.12
CA GLU A 870 -26.32 30.40 19.77
C GLU A 870 -27.25 31.10 20.79
N SER A 871 -26.82 31.25 22.04
CA SER A 871 -27.55 32.01 23.07
C SER A 871 -27.64 33.52 22.75
N GLN A 872 -26.66 34.09 22.04
CA GLN A 872 -26.66 35.48 21.59
C GLN A 872 -27.53 35.70 20.33
N GLU A 873 -27.62 34.70 19.45
CA GLU A 873 -28.42 34.79 18.22
C GLU A 873 -29.93 34.81 18.54
N ASN A 874 -30.36 34.02 19.53
CA ASN A 874 -31.75 33.98 19.99
C ASN A 874 -32.18 35.26 20.74
N LEU A 875 -31.26 35.93 21.46
CA LEU A 875 -31.54 37.21 22.14
C LEU A 875 -31.79 38.37 21.16
N ALA A 876 -31.14 38.36 19.99
CA ALA A 876 -31.32 39.38 18.96
C ALA A 876 -32.66 39.21 18.20
N ALA A 877 -33.14 37.97 18.04
CA ALA A 877 -34.42 37.66 17.44
C ALA A 877 -35.60 38.00 18.37
N ASP A 878 -35.51 37.65 19.67
CA ASP A 878 -36.54 37.95 20.67
C ASP A 878 -36.76 39.46 20.86
N SER A 879 -35.70 40.26 20.76
CA SER A 879 -35.78 41.72 20.84
C SER A 879 -36.57 42.34 19.68
N LYS A 880 -36.64 41.67 18.51
CA LYS A 880 -37.42 42.10 17.35
C LYS A 880 -38.83 41.51 17.31
N GLN A 881 -39.04 40.36 17.94
CA GLN A 881 -40.35 39.71 17.97
C GLN A 881 -41.29 40.34 19.01
N GLY A 882 -40.74 40.79 20.15
CA GLY A 882 -41.52 41.45 21.20
C GLY A 882 -42.14 42.82 20.84
N GLU A 883 -41.63 43.52 19.82
CA GLU A 883 -42.22 44.79 19.36
C GLU A 883 -43.44 44.59 18.44
N ASN A 884 -43.54 43.45 17.73
CA ASN A 884 -44.64 43.18 16.80
C ASN A 884 -45.86 42.48 17.44
N GLU A 885 -45.69 41.85 18.60
CA GLU A 885 -46.76 41.10 19.28
C GLU A 885 -47.62 41.96 20.24
N ARG A 886 -47.29 43.24 20.45
CA ARG A 886 -48.11 44.15 21.29
C ARG A 886 -49.34 44.74 20.62
N SER A 887 -49.59 44.41 19.35
CA SER A 887 -50.71 44.98 18.59
C SER A 887 -51.52 43.93 17.85
N GLN A 888 -52.32 43.14 18.57
CA GLN A 888 -53.69 42.75 18.17
C GLN A 888 -54.36 41.85 19.24
N PRO A 889 -55.67 42.00 19.52
CA PRO A 889 -56.36 41.22 20.56
C PRO A 889 -56.91 39.88 20.03
N GLU A 890 -56.96 38.90 20.93
CA GLU A 890 -57.38 37.51 20.75
C GLU A 890 -58.83 37.37 20.25
N GLU A 891 -59.04 36.52 19.22
CA GLU A 891 -60.35 35.93 18.93
C GLU A 891 -60.27 34.39 18.82
N THR A 892 -61.26 33.76 19.46
CA THR A 892 -61.49 32.34 19.68
C THR A 892 -61.81 31.53 18.41
N ILE A 893 -61.27 30.31 18.37
CA ILE A 893 -61.42 29.29 17.30
C ILE A 893 -62.82 28.66 17.29
N PRO A 894 -63.38 28.29 16.11
CA PRO A 894 -64.29 27.16 16.00
C PRO A 894 -63.77 26.04 15.06
N LEU A 895 -63.91 24.80 15.53
CA LEU A 895 -63.76 23.56 14.76
C LEU A 895 -64.96 23.33 13.83
N HIS A 896 -64.74 23.00 12.54
CA HIS A 896 -65.31 21.81 11.88
C HIS A 896 -65.04 21.75 10.36
N GLY A 897 -64.94 20.51 9.85
CA GLY A 897 -65.61 20.13 8.60
C GLY A 897 -64.77 20.15 7.32
N GLY A 898 -64.44 18.96 6.81
CA GLY A 898 -63.68 18.80 5.57
C GLY A 898 -64.44 19.15 4.29
N LYS A 899 -63.67 19.24 3.18
CA LYS A 899 -63.97 18.65 1.86
C LYS A 899 -62.87 18.99 0.86
N LEU A 900 -62.39 17.94 0.21
CA LEU A 900 -62.02 17.81 -1.22
C LEU A 900 -61.80 19.07 -2.07
N LYS A 901 -60.66 19.01 -2.77
CA LYS A 901 -60.44 19.16 -4.23
C LYS A 901 -59.94 20.49 -4.83
N HIS A 902 -58.91 20.27 -5.66
CA HIS A 902 -58.48 20.98 -6.88
C HIS A 902 -57.52 22.18 -6.77
N ILE A 903 -56.25 21.86 -7.04
CA ILE A 903 -55.41 22.34 -8.15
C ILE A 903 -55.68 23.77 -8.64
N ARG A 904 -54.66 24.62 -8.49
CA ARG A 904 -54.02 25.29 -9.62
C ARG A 904 -52.51 25.19 -9.49
#